data_AF-A0A4D7DN49-F1
#
_entry.id   AF-A0A4D7DN49-F1
#
_cell.length_a   1.000
_cell.length_b   1.000
_cell.length_c   1.000
_cell.angle_alpha   90.00
_cell.angle_beta   90.00
_cell.angle_gamma   90.00
#
_symmetry.space_group_name_H-M   'P 1'
#
loop_
_entity.id
_entity.type
_entity.pdbx_description
1 polymer ?
#
loop_
_entity_poly.entity_id
_entity_poly.type
_entity_poly.pdbx_seq_one_letter_code
_entity_poly.pdbx_strand_id
1 'polypeptide(L)'
;MTELYTYLDLLDRLRDDETVRSAPPEVLRAQPLPSRLALYLLPQATLEPVKTWLRQVFGPRFLEGELAIALEPTSSGSPRVVPVEFERVDEDWKSGQRLRLRPTLMSGSVVVYNMPYEVAETDDLGDCPPVLTFHSFKGGMGRTTLALALSSAVQKSHGRVLFIDADFEAPGISSLLKHSMPNPRIAFADLLAIASTSLEIEANDAIEIVASRLADQDIDGLTVLPCTRDLGLPSVSPESLTVSGKRSPFFVGSLVARLGKKMGADLVIVDLRAGLSELVASLFLDPRLQHVLVSTLNGQAIDGTIMLLERMREMAAKWRGASNTRFDASLPTVIINQSPPGLKDAGFGQESALNAMSAFEEEIRLFLAQLASSDENDDQHGNPFQEASITTSVVDAEPTVTILPRDLREALRSLAKTTLPDQMHSIFGSLLPAPQSLDSKHHGVLADAKARRENLAEYAKRSIFAESKPQAEIYPTASLVNLAERHQSTPPTVTVIGEKGSGKSYTFMSLALSKTWGNFIQKLGVEYSQDNRTTGALVLPVTPPQDLDLKAREEERRVTSDAAAALTGGIPLNDQVIADAVQDQLQRPDAGSAVAWREFWLDMIAWRAGFQTGKPNAFGPFIDSLQPGQAVVGIFDGVETLFSKLRTSVEEQAAVEALLRLVPDWLSQLPAKSVGCVIFVREDLARYAMVNNYKQFADRYSAFALRWNWAEASALALWVAEQAGSLSSTIAPESLATLDEEQRSQALVELWGWKMGPNTSREARSLEWTMSSLSDFNRSIKARDLVRFLAESASRSTPSDVYYDQRLLSPRAMRDAIGPCSKERVSETGEENVDLKRIFRKIEDLVGNQRELPWSFERAHELLGGEDLRVLEDNGVLFRYGDEFFVPELYRSGLNLFYSGGARRKVVTLMRQAAGRAH
;
A
#
# COMPACT_ATOMS: atom_id res chain seq x y z
N MET A 1 -52.12 28.98 -6.54
CA MET A 1 -51.37 29.04 -5.27
C MET A 1 -50.29 30.07 -5.46
N THR A 2 -50.24 31.12 -4.65
CA THR A 2 -49.12 32.06 -4.65
C THR A 2 -47.87 31.30 -4.18
N GLU A 3 -46.83 31.28 -5.00
CA GLU A 3 -45.55 30.67 -4.67
C GLU A 3 -44.93 31.38 -3.45
N LEU A 4 -44.40 30.59 -2.52
CA LEU A 4 -43.72 31.07 -1.32
C LEU A 4 -42.48 31.87 -1.72
N TYR A 5 -42.43 33.17 -1.40
CA TYR A 5 -41.29 34.04 -1.74
C TYR A 5 -40.39 34.29 -0.52
N THR A 6 -39.18 33.72 -0.55
CA THR A 6 -38.17 33.74 0.51
C THR A 6 -36.92 34.52 0.09
N TYR A 7 -35.91 34.57 0.97
CA TYR A 7 -34.63 35.20 0.61
C TYR A 7 -33.85 34.40 -0.47
N LEU A 8 -34.14 33.10 -0.64
CA LEU A 8 -33.55 32.28 -1.70
C LEU A 8 -34.09 32.71 -3.07
N ASP A 9 -35.39 32.97 -3.17
CA ASP A 9 -36.03 33.49 -4.39
C ASP A 9 -35.51 34.89 -4.75
N LEU A 10 -35.20 35.69 -3.73
CA LEU A 10 -34.53 36.99 -3.90
C LEU A 10 -33.13 36.82 -4.51
N LEU A 11 -32.36 35.84 -4.04
CA LEU A 11 -31.04 35.52 -4.60
C LEU A 11 -31.14 34.98 -6.03
N ASP A 12 -32.08 34.08 -6.31
CA ASP A 12 -32.30 33.53 -7.64
C ASP A 12 -32.74 34.62 -8.63
N ARG A 13 -33.61 35.54 -8.20
CA ARG A 13 -34.02 36.68 -9.03
C ARG A 13 -32.87 37.63 -9.33
N LEU A 14 -31.95 37.84 -8.40
CA LEU A 14 -30.75 38.65 -8.60
C LEU A 14 -29.75 37.99 -9.57
N ARG A 15 -29.73 36.65 -9.64
CA ARG A 15 -28.86 35.85 -10.51
C ARG A 15 -29.39 35.69 -11.93
N ASP A 16 -30.67 35.92 -12.14
CA ASP A 16 -31.31 35.81 -13.44
C ASP A 16 -30.55 36.62 -14.51
N ASP A 17 -30.36 36.02 -15.68
CA ASP A 17 -29.55 36.57 -16.78
C ASP A 17 -30.04 37.95 -17.24
N GLU A 18 -31.36 38.19 -17.21
CA GLU A 18 -31.96 39.49 -17.57
C GLU A 18 -31.71 40.52 -16.47
N THR A 19 -31.85 40.12 -15.20
CA THR A 19 -31.51 40.96 -14.04
C THR A 19 -30.03 41.35 -14.06
N VAL A 20 -29.15 40.42 -14.41
CA VAL A 20 -27.71 40.66 -14.49
C VAL A 20 -27.36 41.65 -15.60
N ARG A 21 -27.94 41.48 -16.79
CA ARG A 21 -27.70 42.37 -17.94
C ARG A 21 -28.31 43.77 -17.78
N SER A 22 -29.39 43.88 -17.01
CA SER A 22 -30.10 45.16 -16.78
C SER A 22 -29.55 45.96 -15.60
N ALA A 23 -28.58 45.42 -14.85
CA ALA A 23 -28.00 46.07 -13.68
C ALA A 23 -27.35 47.42 -14.03
N PRO A 24 -27.67 48.51 -13.32
CA PRO A 24 -27.08 49.82 -13.56
C PRO A 24 -25.55 49.79 -13.38
N PRO A 25 -24.77 50.53 -14.19
CA PRO A 25 -23.31 50.58 -14.08
C PRO A 25 -22.79 50.94 -12.68
N GLU A 26 -23.62 51.61 -11.88
CA GLU A 26 -23.35 51.98 -10.49
C GLU A 26 -23.32 50.79 -9.53
N VAL A 27 -24.00 49.69 -9.86
CA VAL A 27 -24.09 48.49 -9.02
C VAL A 27 -22.99 47.52 -9.42
N LEU A 28 -22.06 47.26 -8.49
CA LEU A 28 -20.95 46.35 -8.70
C LEU A 28 -21.34 44.92 -8.33
N ARG A 29 -21.95 44.76 -7.14
CA ARG A 29 -22.29 43.46 -6.56
C ARG A 29 -23.56 43.56 -5.72
N ALA A 30 -24.30 42.46 -5.63
CA ALA A 30 -25.39 42.29 -4.68
C ALA A 30 -25.11 41.08 -3.77
N GLN A 31 -25.33 41.24 -2.48
CA GLN A 31 -25.22 40.16 -1.50
C GLN A 31 -26.51 40.05 -0.71
N PRO A 32 -27.44 39.16 -1.12
CA PRO A 32 -28.58 38.81 -0.30
C PRO A 32 -28.16 37.99 0.91
N LEU A 33 -28.49 38.51 2.09
CA LEU A 33 -28.34 37.86 3.38
C LEU A 33 -29.75 37.62 3.97
N PRO A 34 -29.90 36.65 4.89
CA PRO A 34 -31.20 36.42 5.56
C PRO A 34 -31.78 37.66 6.25
N SER A 35 -30.93 38.62 6.64
CA SER A 35 -31.31 39.85 7.35
C SER A 35 -31.34 41.12 6.50
N ARG A 36 -30.69 41.14 5.33
CA ARG A 36 -30.55 42.34 4.48
C ARG A 36 -30.14 41.98 3.06
N LEU A 37 -30.42 42.85 2.09
CA LEU A 37 -29.80 42.85 0.77
C LEU A 37 -28.76 43.96 0.72
N ALA A 38 -27.47 43.60 0.71
CA ALA A 38 -26.39 44.57 0.56
C ALA A 38 -26.08 44.80 -0.93
N LEU A 39 -26.16 46.04 -1.39
CA LEU A 39 -25.76 46.46 -2.73
C LEU A 39 -24.48 47.28 -2.64
N TYR A 40 -23.42 46.78 -3.27
CA TYR A 40 -22.12 47.44 -3.33
C TYR A 40 -22.08 48.34 -4.56
N LEU A 41 -21.93 49.64 -4.33
CA LEU A 41 -22.02 50.68 -5.34
C LEU A 41 -20.69 51.41 -5.52
N LEU A 42 -20.50 51.99 -6.70
CA LEU A 42 -19.41 52.93 -6.95
C LEU A 42 -19.48 54.15 -5.99
N PRO A 43 -18.35 54.77 -5.62
CA PRO A 43 -18.32 55.92 -4.70
C PRO A 43 -19.23 57.09 -5.13
N GLN A 44 -19.33 57.32 -6.44
CA GLN A 44 -20.09 58.36 -7.10
C GLN A 44 -21.53 57.96 -7.49
N ALA A 45 -22.00 56.78 -7.09
CA ALA A 45 -23.30 56.27 -7.47
C ALA A 45 -24.47 57.15 -6.99
N THR A 46 -25.36 57.51 -7.92
CA THR A 46 -26.68 58.07 -7.60
C THR A 46 -27.68 56.95 -7.33
N LEU A 47 -28.59 57.12 -6.36
CA LEU A 47 -29.51 56.04 -5.97
C LEU A 47 -30.73 55.88 -6.90
N GLU A 48 -31.09 56.88 -7.70
CA GLU A 48 -32.30 56.83 -8.52
C GLU A 48 -32.28 55.76 -9.64
N PRO A 49 -31.17 55.58 -10.39
CA PRO A 49 -31.04 54.45 -11.33
C PRO A 49 -31.13 53.09 -10.62
N VAL A 50 -30.51 52.97 -9.43
CA VAL A 50 -30.52 51.73 -8.64
C VAL A 50 -31.93 51.39 -8.16
N LYS A 51 -32.68 52.37 -7.65
CA LYS A 51 -34.09 52.18 -7.26
C LYS A 51 -34.98 51.84 -8.44
N THR A 52 -34.76 52.46 -9.59
CA THR A 52 -35.51 52.16 -10.82
C THR A 52 -35.28 50.72 -11.26
N TRP A 53 -34.05 50.24 -11.20
CA TRP A 53 -33.71 48.85 -11.45
C TRP A 53 -34.36 47.90 -10.44
N LEU A 54 -34.30 48.18 -9.14
CA LEU A 54 -34.98 47.38 -8.12
C LEU A 54 -36.50 47.30 -8.34
N ARG A 55 -37.14 48.41 -8.78
CA ARG A 55 -38.55 48.43 -9.19
C ARG A 55 -38.83 47.50 -10.36
N GLN A 56 -37.92 47.43 -11.35
CA GLN A 56 -38.08 46.53 -12.49
C GLN A 56 -37.88 45.06 -12.12
N VAL A 57 -36.87 44.77 -11.29
CA VAL A 57 -36.49 43.40 -10.91
C VAL A 57 -37.51 42.76 -9.97
N PHE A 58 -37.96 43.50 -8.96
CA PHE A 58 -38.82 42.98 -7.88
C PHE A 58 -40.28 43.46 -7.96
N GLY A 59 -40.60 44.40 -8.85
CA GLY A 59 -41.95 44.90 -9.07
C GLY A 59 -42.61 45.37 -7.76
N PRO A 60 -43.82 44.89 -7.43
CA PRO A 60 -44.55 45.33 -6.24
C PRO A 60 -43.91 44.87 -4.92
N ARG A 61 -42.93 43.97 -4.96
CA ARG A 61 -42.21 43.52 -3.75
C ARG A 61 -41.17 44.53 -3.28
N PHE A 62 -40.72 45.46 -4.11
CA PHE A 62 -39.83 46.52 -3.66
C PHE A 62 -40.62 47.67 -3.02
N LEU A 63 -40.54 47.76 -1.69
CA LEU A 63 -41.14 48.80 -0.88
C LEU A 63 -40.21 50.01 -0.85
N GLU A 64 -40.33 50.87 -1.86
CA GLU A 64 -39.41 52.00 -2.06
C GLU A 64 -39.36 52.98 -0.87
N GLY A 65 -40.50 53.18 -0.18
CA GLY A 65 -40.58 54.04 1.01
C GLY A 65 -39.85 53.48 2.24
N GLU A 66 -39.69 52.17 2.32
CA GLU A 66 -39.00 51.46 3.41
C GLU A 66 -37.59 50.98 3.01
N LEU A 67 -37.23 51.15 1.72
CA LEU A 67 -36.04 50.56 1.11
C LEU A 67 -35.91 49.07 1.45
N ALA A 68 -36.95 48.29 1.21
CA ALA A 68 -36.98 46.89 1.58
C ALA A 68 -37.66 46.01 0.54
N ILE A 69 -37.34 44.72 0.50
CA ILE A 69 -38.01 43.72 -0.33
C ILE A 69 -38.99 42.91 0.52
N ALA A 70 -40.26 42.92 0.13
CA ALA A 70 -41.33 42.17 0.78
C ALA A 70 -41.23 40.68 0.43
N LEU A 71 -41.01 39.87 1.48
CA LEU A 71 -41.10 38.42 1.48
C LEU A 71 -42.52 37.97 1.87
N GLU A 72 -42.76 36.67 1.74
CA GLU A 72 -44.04 36.09 2.12
C GLU A 72 -44.33 36.25 3.62
N PRO A 73 -45.53 36.70 4.02
CA PRO A 73 -45.90 36.85 5.42
C PRO A 73 -45.97 35.47 6.12
N THR A 74 -45.51 35.42 7.36
CA THR A 74 -45.87 34.33 8.28
C THR A 74 -47.29 34.56 8.80
N SER A 75 -47.85 33.61 9.56
CA SER A 75 -49.21 33.66 10.13
C SER A 75 -49.58 34.92 10.95
N SER A 76 -48.65 35.85 11.15
CA SER A 76 -48.75 37.14 11.84
C SER A 76 -49.30 38.29 10.98
N GLY A 77 -49.66 38.08 9.70
CA GLY A 77 -50.37 39.07 8.86
C GLY A 77 -49.56 40.32 8.45
N SER A 78 -48.31 40.45 8.91
CA SER A 78 -47.36 41.48 8.50
C SER A 78 -46.36 40.89 7.49
N PRO A 79 -46.10 41.56 6.35
CA PRO A 79 -45.09 41.11 5.41
C PRO A 79 -43.72 41.13 6.09
N ARG A 80 -42.97 40.03 5.95
CA ARG A 80 -41.55 40.02 6.34
C ARG A 80 -40.80 40.85 5.31
N VAL A 81 -39.92 41.73 5.74
CA VAL A 81 -39.16 42.58 4.83
C VAL A 81 -37.66 42.32 4.98
N VAL A 82 -36.96 42.34 3.85
CA VAL A 82 -35.49 42.34 3.80
C VAL A 82 -35.03 43.76 3.46
N PRO A 83 -34.45 44.51 4.40
CA PRO A 83 -33.95 45.86 4.12
C PRO A 83 -32.86 45.82 3.05
N VAL A 84 -32.88 46.80 2.15
CA VAL A 84 -31.89 47.04 1.12
C VAL A 84 -30.90 48.08 1.65
N GLU A 85 -29.66 47.65 1.83
CA GLU A 85 -28.57 48.49 2.31
C GLU A 85 -27.62 48.79 1.15
N PHE A 86 -27.18 50.05 1.05
CA PHE A 86 -26.24 50.49 0.02
C PHE A 86 -24.88 50.76 0.65
N GLU A 87 -23.86 50.05 0.17
CA GLU A 87 -22.48 50.20 0.62
C GLU A 87 -21.65 50.79 -0.51
N ARG A 88 -21.00 51.93 -0.28
CA ARG A 88 -20.10 52.53 -1.26
C ARG A 88 -18.71 51.97 -1.07
N VAL A 89 -18.16 51.35 -2.11
CA VAL A 89 -16.84 50.74 -2.07
C VAL A 89 -15.87 51.54 -2.93
N ASP A 90 -14.65 51.77 -2.42
CA ASP A 90 -13.54 52.34 -3.18
C ASP A 90 -12.93 51.28 -4.13
N GLU A 91 -13.79 50.55 -4.83
CA GLU A 91 -13.44 49.60 -5.89
C GLU A 91 -13.88 50.23 -7.22
N ASP A 92 -12.93 50.71 -8.02
CA ASP A 92 -13.23 51.28 -9.34
C ASP A 92 -12.66 50.38 -10.44
N TRP A 93 -13.50 49.59 -11.11
CA TRP A 93 -13.07 48.76 -12.25
C TRP A 93 -12.50 49.60 -13.40
N LYS A 94 -12.82 50.91 -13.48
CA LYS A 94 -12.21 51.82 -14.45
C LYS A 94 -10.73 52.09 -14.16
N SER A 95 -10.25 51.78 -12.94
CA SER A 95 -8.84 51.78 -12.58
C SER A 95 -8.10 50.48 -12.95
N GLY A 96 -8.81 49.48 -13.49
CA GLY A 96 -8.25 48.18 -13.90
C GLY A 96 -8.42 47.05 -12.88
N GLN A 97 -9.13 47.27 -11.77
CA GLN A 97 -9.37 46.26 -10.74
C GLN A 97 -10.35 45.18 -11.25
N ARG A 98 -9.95 43.90 -11.16
CA ARG A 98 -10.73 42.74 -11.60
C ARG A 98 -11.01 41.78 -10.43
N LEU A 99 -12.08 41.01 -10.54
CA LEU A 99 -12.44 39.98 -9.56
C LEU A 99 -11.75 38.66 -9.89
N ARG A 100 -10.98 38.08 -8.96
CA ARG A 100 -10.43 36.74 -9.18
C ARG A 100 -11.55 35.70 -9.29
N LEU A 101 -11.65 35.08 -10.46
CA LEU A 101 -12.50 33.92 -10.69
C LEU A 101 -11.97 32.74 -9.86
N ARG A 102 -12.88 31.96 -9.28
CA ARG A 102 -12.54 30.83 -8.40
C ARG A 102 -13.30 29.58 -8.84
N PRO A 103 -12.69 28.39 -8.73
CA PRO A 103 -13.41 27.15 -8.97
C PRO A 103 -14.41 26.95 -7.82
N THR A 104 -15.70 26.99 -8.12
CA THR A 104 -16.77 26.73 -7.16
C THR A 104 -17.88 25.92 -7.81
N LEU A 105 -18.36 24.91 -7.11
CA LEU A 105 -19.57 24.17 -7.47
C LEU A 105 -20.83 24.74 -6.80
N MET A 106 -20.64 25.66 -5.86
CA MET A 106 -21.69 26.34 -5.13
C MET A 106 -21.91 27.73 -5.72
N SER A 107 -23.17 28.05 -5.97
CA SER A 107 -23.53 29.43 -6.31
C SER A 107 -23.37 30.29 -5.04
N GLY A 108 -22.32 31.11 -4.98
CA GLY A 108 -22.02 31.96 -3.83
C GLY A 108 -23.09 33.01 -3.54
N SER A 109 -23.18 33.50 -2.30
CA SER A 109 -24.19 34.50 -1.89
C SER A 109 -23.97 35.90 -2.45
N VAL A 110 -22.92 36.11 -3.25
CA VAL A 110 -22.61 37.39 -3.90
C VAL A 110 -22.83 37.25 -5.40
N VAL A 111 -23.68 38.11 -5.95
CA VAL A 111 -23.91 38.27 -7.39
C VAL A 111 -23.10 39.45 -7.89
N VAL A 112 -22.45 39.28 -9.03
CA VAL A 112 -21.55 40.27 -9.62
C VAL A 112 -22.17 40.74 -10.94
N TYR A 113 -22.22 42.07 -11.17
CA TYR A 113 -22.85 42.65 -12.35
C TYR A 113 -21.83 43.30 -13.28
N ASN A 114 -21.21 44.40 -12.84
CA ASN A 114 -20.39 45.27 -13.67
C ASN A 114 -18.89 45.18 -13.33
N MET A 115 -18.42 44.02 -12.87
CA MET A 115 -17.01 43.78 -12.56
C MET A 115 -16.46 42.67 -13.45
N PRO A 116 -15.41 42.93 -14.25
CA PRO A 116 -14.75 41.89 -15.03
C PRO A 116 -14.02 40.91 -14.11
N TYR A 117 -14.01 39.64 -14.49
CA TYR A 117 -13.20 38.62 -13.84
C TYR A 117 -11.75 38.66 -14.34
N GLU A 118 -10.81 38.29 -13.48
CA GLU A 118 -9.43 37.92 -13.82
C GLU A 118 -9.13 36.49 -13.37
N VAL A 119 -8.20 35.88 -14.09
CA VAL A 119 -7.56 34.62 -13.73
C VAL A 119 -6.10 34.95 -13.47
N ALA A 120 -5.52 34.41 -12.39
CA ALA A 120 -4.07 34.48 -12.21
C ALA A 120 -3.36 33.73 -13.35
N GLU A 121 -2.10 34.07 -13.65
CA GLU A 121 -1.35 33.34 -14.68
C GLU A 121 -1.38 31.83 -14.41
N THR A 122 -1.80 31.08 -15.41
CA THR A 122 -1.90 29.62 -15.37
C THR A 122 -0.55 29.02 -15.74
N ASP A 123 -0.09 28.05 -14.97
CA ASP A 123 1.08 27.27 -15.32
C ASP A 123 0.76 26.20 -16.39
N ASP A 124 1.76 25.88 -17.21
CA ASP A 124 1.70 24.76 -18.15
C ASP A 124 2.03 23.45 -17.42
N LEU A 125 1.27 22.40 -17.70
CA LEU A 125 1.51 21.05 -17.17
C LEU A 125 2.58 20.30 -17.98
N GLY A 126 2.87 20.72 -19.22
CA GLY A 126 4.00 20.25 -20.03
C GLY A 126 4.11 18.72 -20.11
N ASP A 127 5.23 18.19 -19.64
CA ASP A 127 5.59 16.76 -19.61
C ASP A 127 5.13 16.04 -18.33
N CYS A 128 4.23 16.61 -17.55
CA CYS A 128 3.61 15.89 -16.43
C CYS A 128 2.75 14.72 -16.93
N PRO A 129 2.64 13.62 -16.16
CA PRO A 129 1.76 12.52 -16.52
C PRO A 129 0.29 12.94 -16.53
N PRO A 130 -0.57 12.25 -17.31
CA PRO A 130 -2.01 12.51 -17.31
C PRO A 130 -2.59 12.35 -15.90
N VAL A 131 -3.46 13.28 -15.52
CA VAL A 131 -4.18 13.27 -14.24
C VAL A 131 -5.66 12.99 -14.50
N LEU A 132 -6.15 11.86 -13.98
CA LEU A 132 -7.55 11.43 -14.10
C LEU A 132 -8.27 11.60 -12.77
N THR A 133 -9.28 12.45 -12.73
CA THR A 133 -10.11 12.64 -11.54
C THR A 133 -11.40 11.82 -11.64
N PHE A 134 -11.65 10.92 -10.70
CA PHE A 134 -12.90 10.17 -10.61
C PHE A 134 -13.89 10.91 -9.70
N HIS A 135 -15.02 11.32 -10.23
CA HIS A 135 -16.06 12.05 -9.50
C HIS A 135 -17.45 11.47 -9.76
N SER A 136 -18.39 11.73 -8.85
CA SER A 136 -19.79 11.35 -9.01
C SER A 136 -20.68 12.28 -8.22
N PHE A 137 -21.88 12.55 -8.72
CA PHE A 137 -22.86 13.34 -7.98
C PHE A 137 -23.32 12.63 -6.70
N LYS A 138 -23.59 11.32 -6.80
CA LYS A 138 -24.07 10.49 -5.68
C LYS A 138 -22.98 9.56 -5.16
N GLY A 139 -23.02 9.24 -3.86
CA GLY A 139 -22.17 8.23 -3.25
C GLY A 139 -22.54 6.80 -3.66
N GLY A 140 -21.58 5.88 -3.62
CA GLY A 140 -21.83 4.45 -3.91
C GLY A 140 -21.90 4.09 -5.40
N MET A 141 -21.50 4.98 -6.30
CA MET A 141 -21.51 4.74 -7.76
C MET A 141 -20.29 3.92 -8.24
N GLY A 142 -19.32 3.61 -7.38
CA GLY A 142 -18.19 2.73 -7.68
C GLY A 142 -16.92 3.42 -8.21
N ARG A 143 -16.69 4.70 -7.88
CA ARG A 143 -15.48 5.45 -8.28
C ARG A 143 -14.17 4.77 -7.89
N THR A 144 -13.98 4.51 -6.59
CA THR A 144 -12.76 3.86 -6.06
C THR A 144 -12.53 2.52 -6.74
N THR A 145 -13.59 1.75 -7.01
CA THR A 145 -13.52 0.46 -7.68
C THR A 145 -13.03 0.58 -9.12
N LEU A 146 -13.60 1.50 -9.91
CA LEU A 146 -13.17 1.74 -11.30
C LEU A 146 -11.75 2.28 -11.36
N ALA A 147 -11.40 3.19 -10.45
CA ALA A 147 -10.06 3.74 -10.29
C ALA A 147 -9.02 2.64 -9.96
N LEU A 148 -9.35 1.70 -9.07
CA LEU A 148 -8.49 0.54 -8.75
C LEU A 148 -8.37 -0.42 -9.93
N ALA A 149 -9.45 -0.63 -10.69
CA ALA A 149 -9.41 -1.48 -11.88
C ALA A 149 -8.54 -0.88 -12.99
N LEU A 150 -8.60 0.44 -13.20
CA LEU A 150 -7.68 1.15 -14.08
C LEU A 150 -6.24 1.02 -13.59
N SER A 151 -6.00 1.16 -12.28
CA SER A 151 -4.67 0.96 -11.70
C SER A 151 -4.12 -0.43 -11.99
N SER A 152 -4.95 -1.47 -11.80
CA SER A 152 -4.59 -2.85 -12.13
C SER A 152 -4.29 -3.04 -13.62
N ALA A 153 -5.02 -2.36 -14.51
CA ALA A 153 -4.77 -2.39 -15.94
C ALA A 153 -3.42 -1.80 -16.31
N VAL A 154 -3.03 -0.67 -15.70
CA VAL A 154 -1.72 -0.03 -15.91
C VAL A 154 -0.58 -0.90 -15.36
N GLN A 155 -0.78 -1.51 -14.18
CA GLN A 155 0.20 -2.43 -13.58
C GLN A 155 0.44 -3.67 -14.46
N LYS A 156 -0.59 -4.21 -15.14
CA LYS A 156 -0.42 -5.33 -16.11
C LYS A 156 0.53 -4.96 -17.25
N SER A 157 0.62 -3.69 -17.62
CA SER A 157 1.57 -3.16 -18.61
C SER A 157 2.89 -2.65 -18.01
N HIS A 158 3.18 -2.95 -16.74
CA HIS A 158 4.33 -2.46 -15.97
C HIS A 158 4.41 -0.93 -15.80
N GLY A 159 3.29 -0.22 -15.97
CA GLY A 159 3.22 1.22 -15.70
C GLY A 159 3.08 1.52 -14.21
N ARG A 160 3.57 2.68 -13.79
CA ARG A 160 3.49 3.18 -12.40
C ARG A 160 2.30 4.12 -12.23
N VAL A 161 1.54 3.91 -11.16
CA VAL A 161 0.35 4.73 -10.86
C VAL A 161 0.51 5.45 -9.53
N LEU A 162 0.28 6.76 -9.53
CA LEU A 162 0.07 7.53 -8.31
C LEU A 162 -1.43 7.65 -8.04
N PHE A 163 -1.93 7.00 -6.99
CA PHE A 163 -3.33 7.05 -6.59
C PHE A 163 -3.51 7.96 -5.37
N ILE A 164 -4.29 9.02 -5.52
CA ILE A 164 -4.59 10.00 -4.47
C ILE A 164 -6.04 9.85 -4.01
N ASP A 165 -6.24 9.59 -2.72
CA ASP A 165 -7.57 9.60 -2.10
C ASP A 165 -7.89 11.02 -1.61
N ALA A 166 -8.83 11.68 -2.29
CA ALA A 166 -9.29 13.03 -1.97
C ALA A 166 -10.69 13.05 -1.32
N ASP A 167 -11.17 11.91 -0.78
CA ASP A 167 -12.39 11.85 0.04
C ASP A 167 -12.05 11.81 1.53
N PHE A 168 -12.05 12.99 2.16
CA PHE A 168 -11.76 13.14 3.59
C PHE A 168 -12.87 12.68 4.53
N GLU A 169 -14.09 12.53 4.02
CA GLU A 169 -15.27 12.27 4.84
C GLU A 169 -15.70 10.79 4.73
N ALA A 170 -15.44 10.12 3.60
CA ALA A 170 -15.70 8.69 3.39
C ALA A 170 -14.59 8.04 2.52
N PRO A 171 -13.35 7.92 3.03
CA PRO A 171 -12.21 7.49 2.23
C PRO A 171 -12.33 6.04 1.72
N GLY A 172 -12.12 5.87 0.42
CA GLY A 172 -12.19 4.59 -0.27
C GLY A 172 -10.90 3.81 -0.14
N ILE A 173 -9.91 4.15 -0.97
CA ILE A 173 -8.63 3.42 -1.02
C ILE A 173 -7.83 3.57 0.28
N SER A 174 -7.95 4.68 1.02
CA SER A 174 -7.22 4.84 2.30
C SER A 174 -7.65 3.79 3.33
N SER A 175 -8.92 3.38 3.29
CA SER A 175 -9.45 2.32 4.16
C SER A 175 -8.86 0.94 3.81
N LEU A 176 -8.64 0.68 2.52
CA LEU A 176 -7.96 -0.54 2.04
C LEU A 176 -6.47 -0.52 2.38
N LEU A 177 -5.82 0.63 2.13
CA LEU A 177 -4.40 0.84 2.43
C LEU A 177 -4.12 0.63 3.91
N LYS A 178 -4.98 1.08 4.82
CA LYS A 178 -4.78 0.93 6.27
C LYS A 178 -4.61 -0.52 6.72
N HIS A 179 -5.23 -1.49 6.03
CA HIS A 179 -5.03 -2.90 6.37
C HIS A 179 -3.66 -3.40 5.91
N SER A 180 -3.20 -2.97 4.73
CA SER A 180 -1.89 -3.34 4.17
C SER A 180 -0.73 -2.54 4.78
N MET A 181 -1.01 -1.31 5.22
CA MET A 181 -0.09 -0.29 5.73
C MET A 181 -0.82 0.57 6.78
N PRO A 182 -0.86 0.14 8.06
CA PRO A 182 -1.62 0.81 9.11
C PRO A 182 -1.18 2.24 9.42
N ASN A 183 0.09 2.56 9.19
CA ASN A 183 0.71 3.85 9.50
C ASN A 183 1.39 4.41 8.24
N PRO A 184 0.63 4.94 7.27
CA PRO A 184 1.23 5.64 6.13
C PRO A 184 2.06 6.84 6.63
N ARG A 185 3.20 7.05 6.00
CA ARG A 185 4.18 8.09 6.37
C ARG A 185 3.73 9.49 5.97
N ILE A 186 2.93 9.60 4.92
CA ILE A 186 2.45 10.85 4.36
C ILE A 186 1.07 10.67 3.76
N ALA A 187 0.24 11.71 3.85
CA ALA A 187 -1.11 11.73 3.33
C ALA A 187 -1.39 13.00 2.52
N PHE A 188 -2.51 12.99 1.78
CA PHE A 188 -2.96 14.12 0.98
C PHE A 188 -3.22 15.36 1.86
N ALA A 189 -3.77 15.18 3.07
CA ALA A 189 -3.87 16.26 4.06
C ALA A 189 -2.52 16.91 4.39
N ASP A 190 -1.43 16.14 4.50
CA ASP A 190 -0.11 16.68 4.80
C ASP A 190 0.42 17.50 3.60
N LEU A 191 0.23 17.01 2.37
CA LEU A 191 0.57 17.76 1.15
C LEU A 191 -0.15 19.11 1.11
N LEU A 192 -1.47 19.10 1.35
CA LEU A 192 -2.29 20.31 1.40
C LEU A 192 -1.88 21.25 2.54
N ALA A 193 -1.54 20.71 3.72
CA ALA A 193 -1.09 21.50 4.86
C ALA A 193 0.24 22.21 4.59
N ILE A 194 1.23 21.51 4.04
CA ILE A 194 2.55 22.08 3.71
C ILE A 194 2.38 23.13 2.60
N ALA A 195 1.65 22.79 1.54
CA ALA A 195 1.38 23.69 0.43
C ALA A 195 0.61 24.95 0.85
N SER A 196 -0.31 24.85 1.81
CA SER A 196 -1.11 26.01 2.26
C SER A 196 -0.27 27.07 2.97
N THR A 197 0.84 26.69 3.60
CA THR A 197 1.77 27.60 4.29
C THR A 197 2.92 28.10 3.42
N SER A 198 3.14 27.48 2.25
CA SER A 198 4.24 27.79 1.34
C SER A 198 3.88 28.89 0.34
N LEU A 199 4.83 29.74 -0.06
CA LEU A 199 4.67 30.58 -1.26
C LEU A 199 4.60 29.68 -2.51
N GLU A 200 4.01 30.15 -3.62
CA GLU A 200 3.83 29.33 -4.84
C GLU A 200 5.17 28.84 -5.43
N ILE A 201 6.26 29.58 -5.21
CA ILE A 201 7.64 29.19 -5.56
C ILE A 201 8.17 28.05 -4.66
N GLU A 202 7.73 27.99 -3.40
CA GLU A 202 8.10 26.99 -2.39
C GLU A 202 7.25 25.71 -2.48
N ALA A 203 6.24 25.68 -3.36
CA ALA A 203 5.42 24.48 -3.59
C ALA A 203 6.27 23.29 -4.10
N ASN A 204 7.42 23.55 -4.73
CA ASN A 204 8.37 22.52 -5.11
C ASN A 204 8.99 21.82 -3.89
N ASP A 205 9.29 22.57 -2.82
CA ASP A 205 9.82 21.98 -1.57
C ASP A 205 8.77 21.06 -0.93
N ALA A 206 7.49 21.44 -0.97
CA ALA A 206 6.39 20.59 -0.52
C ALA A 206 6.33 19.27 -1.32
N ILE A 207 6.48 19.35 -2.66
CA ILE A 207 6.52 18.17 -3.54
C ILE A 207 7.72 17.29 -3.19
N GLU A 208 8.91 17.85 -2.96
CA GLU A 208 10.10 17.05 -2.61
C GLU A 208 9.96 16.35 -1.25
N ILE A 209 9.45 17.06 -0.25
CA ILE A 209 9.20 16.53 1.10
C ILE A 209 8.17 15.40 1.07
N VAL A 210 7.11 15.55 0.27
CA VAL A 210 6.06 14.53 0.14
C VAL A 210 6.55 13.35 -0.70
N ALA A 211 7.13 13.59 -1.87
CA ALA A 211 7.63 12.54 -2.78
C ALA A 211 8.63 11.61 -2.08
N SER A 212 9.58 12.18 -1.32
CA SER A 212 10.57 11.38 -0.58
C SER A 212 9.93 10.42 0.42
N ARG A 213 8.85 10.80 1.10
CA ARG A 213 8.13 9.94 2.06
C ARG A 213 7.14 9.00 1.37
N LEU A 214 6.57 9.44 0.25
CA LEU A 214 5.56 8.72 -0.51
C LEU A 214 6.13 7.49 -1.22
N ALA A 215 7.42 7.50 -1.56
CA ALA A 215 8.14 6.36 -2.12
C ALA A 215 8.04 5.09 -1.24
N ASP A 216 7.93 5.23 0.09
CA ASP A 216 7.77 4.09 1.00
C ASP A 216 6.33 3.52 1.03
N GLN A 217 5.41 4.11 0.25
CA GLN A 217 3.99 3.72 0.16
C GLN A 217 3.62 3.11 -1.20
N ASP A 218 4.63 2.61 -1.92
CA ASP A 218 4.43 1.82 -3.14
C ASP A 218 4.03 0.38 -2.83
N ILE A 219 3.07 -0.13 -3.59
CA ILE A 219 2.60 -1.51 -3.55
C ILE A 219 2.53 -2.03 -4.97
N ASP A 220 3.56 -2.76 -5.38
CA ASP A 220 3.66 -3.41 -6.70
C ASP A 220 3.47 -2.42 -7.87
N GLY A 221 4.04 -1.21 -7.79
CA GLY A 221 3.91 -0.15 -8.81
C GLY A 221 2.66 0.74 -8.67
N LEU A 222 1.85 0.52 -7.63
CA LEU A 222 0.79 1.44 -7.21
C LEU A 222 1.24 2.20 -5.96
N THR A 223 1.62 3.45 -6.14
CA THR A 223 1.92 4.37 -5.04
C THR A 223 0.63 5.04 -4.57
N VAL A 224 0.25 4.80 -3.31
CA VAL A 224 -1.00 5.37 -2.75
C VAL A 224 -0.69 6.55 -1.82
N LEU A 225 -1.31 7.70 -2.08
CA LEU A 225 -1.37 8.85 -1.18
C LEU A 225 -2.76 8.87 -0.50
N PRO A 226 -2.89 8.32 0.72
CA PRO A 226 -4.17 8.26 1.42
C PRO A 226 -4.65 9.66 1.82
N CYS A 227 -5.92 9.83 2.15
CA CYS A 227 -6.48 11.12 2.51
C CYS A 227 -5.81 11.67 3.80
N THR A 228 -5.70 10.83 4.84
CA THR A 228 -5.09 11.17 6.14
C THR A 228 -4.16 10.05 6.63
N ARG A 229 -3.24 10.38 7.55
CA ARG A 229 -2.34 9.39 8.16
C ARG A 229 -3.07 8.46 9.14
N ASP A 230 -3.96 9.05 9.93
CA ASP A 230 -4.96 8.37 10.75
C ASP A 230 -6.34 8.80 10.23
N LEU A 231 -7.31 7.88 10.12
CA LEU A 231 -8.69 8.11 9.61
C LEU A 231 -9.53 9.17 10.39
N GLY A 232 -8.90 10.11 11.08
CA GLY A 232 -9.53 11.30 11.67
C GLY A 232 -9.76 12.40 10.64
N LEU A 233 -10.62 13.36 11.01
CA LEU A 233 -10.93 14.51 10.16
C LEU A 233 -9.69 15.42 10.03
N PRO A 234 -9.31 15.85 8.81
CA PRO A 234 -8.24 16.81 8.62
C PRO A 234 -8.63 18.17 9.22
N SER A 235 -7.65 18.91 9.76
CA SER A 235 -7.82 20.28 10.24
C SER A 235 -7.56 21.35 9.15
N VAL A 236 -7.33 20.93 7.90
CA VAL A 236 -7.02 21.83 6.79
C VAL A 236 -8.31 22.24 6.11
N SER A 237 -8.69 23.51 6.22
CA SER A 237 -9.79 24.03 5.41
C SER A 237 -9.32 24.17 3.94
N PRO A 238 -10.03 23.57 2.97
CA PRO A 238 -9.78 23.79 1.54
C PRO A 238 -9.75 25.27 1.15
N GLU A 239 -10.49 26.10 1.90
CA GLU A 239 -10.55 27.55 1.71
C GLU A 239 -9.15 28.18 1.83
N SER A 240 -8.28 27.68 2.70
CA SER A 240 -6.93 28.26 2.87
C SER A 240 -6.05 28.13 1.61
N LEU A 241 -6.32 27.16 0.75
CA LEU A 241 -5.59 26.93 -0.50
C LEU A 241 -6.13 27.78 -1.66
N THR A 242 -7.44 28.00 -1.71
CA THR A 242 -8.16 28.67 -2.81
C THR A 242 -8.57 30.13 -2.51
N VAL A 243 -8.59 30.54 -1.23
CA VAL A 243 -9.03 31.89 -0.80
C VAL A 243 -7.88 32.90 -0.75
N SER A 244 -6.62 32.46 -0.60
CA SER A 244 -5.48 33.39 -0.68
C SER A 244 -5.41 33.94 -2.11
N GLY A 245 -5.79 35.21 -2.30
CA GLY A 245 -5.85 35.86 -3.61
C GLY A 245 -4.49 36.07 -4.30
N LYS A 246 -3.48 35.25 -3.96
CA LYS A 246 -2.15 35.25 -4.56
C LYS A 246 -1.93 34.08 -5.51
N ARG A 247 -2.56 32.92 -5.28
CA ARG A 247 -2.28 31.67 -6.02
C ARG A 247 -3.12 31.50 -7.29
N SER A 248 -2.63 30.65 -8.20
CA SER A 248 -3.40 30.14 -9.34
C SER A 248 -4.69 29.43 -8.88
N PRO A 249 -5.81 29.60 -9.60
CA PRO A 249 -7.05 28.84 -9.33
C PRO A 249 -6.88 27.33 -9.53
N PHE A 250 -5.86 26.92 -10.28
CA PHE A 250 -5.57 25.52 -10.59
C PHE A 250 -4.37 24.97 -9.81
N PHE A 251 -3.93 25.68 -8.76
CA PHE A 251 -2.77 25.34 -7.96
C PHE A 251 -2.76 23.89 -7.45
N VAL A 252 -3.93 23.37 -7.01
CA VAL A 252 -4.04 21.99 -6.51
C VAL A 252 -3.85 20.97 -7.64
N GLY A 253 -4.42 21.22 -8.83
CA GLY A 253 -4.22 20.40 -10.02
C GLY A 253 -2.75 20.33 -10.44
N SER A 254 -2.07 21.48 -10.43
CA SER A 254 -0.63 21.55 -10.71
C SER A 254 0.21 20.81 -9.67
N LEU A 255 -0.17 20.87 -8.40
CA LEU A 255 0.49 20.16 -7.29
C LEU A 255 0.46 18.64 -7.49
N VAL A 256 -0.70 18.08 -7.80
CA VAL A 256 -0.85 16.63 -7.99
C VAL A 256 -0.16 16.15 -9.27
N ALA A 257 -0.22 16.92 -10.36
CA ALA A 257 0.48 16.61 -11.61
C ALA A 257 2.01 16.58 -11.43
N ARG A 258 2.57 17.62 -10.78
CA ARG A 258 4.01 17.70 -10.51
C ARG A 258 4.48 16.66 -9.50
N LEU A 259 3.66 16.31 -8.52
CA LEU A 259 3.95 15.18 -7.62
C LEU A 259 4.02 13.87 -8.41
N GLY A 260 3.08 13.62 -9.31
CA GLY A 260 3.10 12.46 -10.22
C GLY A 260 4.39 12.39 -11.04
N LYS A 261 4.78 13.51 -11.66
CA LYS A 261 6.04 13.62 -12.39
C LYS A 261 7.25 13.30 -11.53
N LYS A 262 7.32 13.86 -10.30
CA LYS A 262 8.45 13.63 -9.38
C LYS A 262 8.53 12.16 -8.92
N MET A 263 7.40 11.50 -8.78
CA MET A 263 7.33 10.07 -8.46
C MET A 263 7.63 9.15 -9.65
N GLY A 264 7.79 9.71 -10.86
CA GLY A 264 7.94 8.93 -12.09
C GLY A 264 6.70 8.10 -12.41
N ALA A 265 5.51 8.58 -12.03
CA ALA A 265 4.25 7.93 -12.36
C ALA A 265 3.93 8.12 -13.84
N ASP A 266 3.41 7.08 -14.49
CA ASP A 266 2.87 7.13 -15.85
C ASP A 266 1.44 7.66 -15.87
N LEU A 267 0.72 7.51 -14.75
CA LEU A 267 -0.66 7.94 -14.58
C LEU A 267 -0.90 8.43 -13.14
N VAL A 268 -1.58 9.57 -12.98
CA VAL A 268 -2.09 10.03 -11.69
C VAL A 268 -3.59 9.84 -11.65
N ILE A 269 -4.09 9.15 -10.63
CA ILE A 269 -5.52 8.95 -10.38
C ILE A 269 -5.90 9.69 -9.11
N VAL A 270 -6.98 10.47 -9.15
CA VAL A 270 -7.51 11.18 -7.98
C VAL A 270 -8.96 10.77 -7.74
N ASP A 271 -9.24 10.10 -6.62
CA ASP A 271 -10.60 9.72 -6.21
C ASP A 271 -11.24 10.85 -5.41
N LEU A 272 -12.15 11.58 -6.04
CA LEU A 272 -12.79 12.77 -5.47
C LEU A 272 -14.05 12.40 -4.68
N ARG A 273 -14.35 13.15 -3.62
CA ARG A 273 -15.60 13.02 -2.85
C ARG A 273 -16.87 13.23 -3.70
N ALA A 274 -17.97 12.58 -3.31
CA ALA A 274 -19.26 12.73 -3.98
C ALA A 274 -19.94 14.06 -3.67
N GLY A 275 -20.72 14.56 -4.62
CA GLY A 275 -21.47 15.80 -4.45
C GLY A 275 -20.63 17.05 -4.71
N LEU A 276 -21.01 18.16 -4.04
CA LEU A 276 -20.59 19.52 -4.39
C LEU A 276 -19.76 20.17 -3.28
N SER A 277 -18.56 19.66 -3.02
CA SER A 277 -17.64 20.27 -2.04
C SER A 277 -16.63 21.22 -2.70
N GLU A 278 -16.14 22.21 -1.95
CA GLU A 278 -15.16 23.21 -2.44
C GLU A 278 -13.80 22.60 -2.79
N LEU A 279 -13.34 21.61 -2.02
CA LEU A 279 -12.10 20.89 -2.36
C LEU A 279 -12.25 20.15 -3.68
N VAL A 280 -13.38 19.47 -3.87
CA VAL A 280 -13.70 18.80 -5.14
C VAL A 280 -13.70 19.82 -6.27
N ALA A 281 -14.30 21.00 -6.08
CA ALA A 281 -14.33 22.05 -7.09
C ALA A 281 -12.92 22.45 -7.57
N SER A 282 -11.94 22.52 -6.67
CA SER A 282 -10.54 22.91 -7.01
C SER A 282 -9.82 21.97 -7.98
N LEU A 283 -10.26 20.71 -8.08
CA LEU A 283 -9.72 19.69 -8.99
C LEU A 283 -10.69 19.38 -10.12
N PHE A 284 -11.99 19.26 -9.81
CA PHE A 284 -13.04 18.93 -10.77
C PHE A 284 -13.31 20.04 -11.80
N LEU A 285 -13.05 21.30 -11.45
CA LEU A 285 -13.23 22.44 -12.35
C LEU A 285 -11.90 22.95 -12.94
N ASP A 286 -10.80 22.20 -12.77
CA ASP A 286 -9.54 22.44 -13.49
C ASP A 286 -9.63 21.78 -14.87
N PRO A 287 -9.91 22.54 -15.95
CA PRO A 287 -10.17 21.98 -17.27
C PRO A 287 -8.95 21.29 -17.89
N ARG A 288 -7.75 21.46 -17.32
CA ARG A 288 -6.52 20.83 -17.82
C ARG A 288 -6.43 19.35 -17.46
N LEU A 289 -7.17 18.91 -16.43
CA LEU A 289 -7.18 17.52 -15.96
C LEU A 289 -8.24 16.72 -16.72
N GLN A 290 -8.09 15.39 -16.80
CA GLN A 290 -9.12 14.54 -17.38
C GLN A 290 -10.15 14.12 -16.34
N HIS A 291 -11.42 14.40 -16.60
CA HIS A 291 -12.49 14.13 -15.66
C HIS A 291 -13.26 12.86 -16.03
N VAL A 292 -13.34 11.91 -15.10
CA VAL A 292 -14.14 10.69 -15.21
C VAL A 292 -15.35 10.82 -14.29
N LEU A 293 -16.52 11.02 -14.90
CA LEU A 293 -17.81 11.11 -14.21
C LEU A 293 -18.46 9.73 -14.13
N VAL A 294 -18.64 9.23 -12.91
CA VAL A 294 -19.24 7.91 -12.67
C VAL A 294 -20.71 8.07 -12.31
N SER A 295 -21.58 7.47 -13.12
CA SER A 295 -23.04 7.49 -12.94
C SER A 295 -23.61 6.07 -12.95
N THR A 296 -24.86 5.92 -12.53
CA THR A 296 -25.65 4.69 -12.68
C THR A 296 -26.93 5.03 -13.44
N LEU A 297 -27.72 4.04 -13.83
CA LEU A 297 -29.01 4.26 -14.51
C LEU A 297 -30.13 4.79 -13.59
N ASN A 298 -29.80 5.20 -12.36
CA ASN A 298 -30.75 5.85 -11.47
C ASN A 298 -31.00 7.30 -11.95
N GLY A 299 -32.26 7.71 -12.10
CA GLY A 299 -32.63 9.07 -12.52
C GLY A 299 -31.92 10.18 -11.73
N GLN A 300 -31.79 10.06 -10.41
CA GLN A 300 -31.07 11.05 -9.60
C GLN A 300 -29.57 11.14 -9.93
N ALA A 301 -28.95 10.01 -10.33
CA ALA A 301 -27.55 9.99 -10.73
C ALA A 301 -27.38 10.60 -12.13
N ILE A 302 -28.34 10.36 -13.02
CA ILE A 302 -28.38 10.95 -14.36
C ILE A 302 -28.54 12.47 -14.26
N ASP A 303 -29.62 12.95 -13.63
CA ASP A 303 -29.90 14.39 -13.48
C ASP A 303 -28.74 15.13 -12.80
N GLY A 304 -28.19 14.52 -11.75
CA GLY A 304 -27.02 15.07 -11.06
C GLY A 304 -25.75 15.11 -11.91
N THR A 305 -25.55 14.14 -12.81
CA THR A 305 -24.39 14.12 -13.73
C THR A 305 -24.56 15.17 -14.83
N ILE A 306 -25.77 15.35 -15.36
CA ILE A 306 -26.10 16.43 -16.31
C ILE A 306 -25.78 17.79 -15.67
N MET A 307 -26.27 18.03 -14.44
CA MET A 307 -25.98 19.26 -13.70
C MET A 307 -24.47 19.49 -13.50
N LEU A 308 -23.67 18.44 -13.25
CA LEU A 308 -22.22 18.56 -13.14
C LEU A 308 -21.56 18.96 -14.47
N LEU A 309 -21.99 18.35 -15.59
CA LEU A 309 -21.52 18.70 -16.93
C LEU A 309 -21.86 20.15 -17.28
N GLU A 310 -23.08 20.59 -16.99
CA GLU A 310 -23.52 21.98 -17.17
C GLU A 310 -22.63 22.95 -16.37
N ARG A 311 -22.36 22.66 -15.09
CA ARG A 311 -21.48 23.49 -14.25
C ARG A 311 -20.05 23.54 -14.77
N MET A 312 -19.53 22.41 -15.24
CA MET A 312 -18.19 22.34 -15.83
C MET A 312 -18.12 23.19 -17.10
N ARG A 313 -19.15 23.13 -17.96
CA ARG A 313 -19.29 23.97 -19.16
C ARG A 313 -19.33 25.45 -18.85
N GLU A 314 -20.20 25.86 -17.93
CA GLU A 314 -20.33 27.26 -17.50
C GLU A 314 -19.01 27.82 -16.97
N MET A 315 -18.29 27.02 -16.18
CA MET A 315 -17.07 27.46 -15.55
C MET A 315 -15.89 27.50 -16.52
N ALA A 316 -15.76 26.51 -17.40
CA ALA A 316 -14.76 26.52 -18.47
C ALA A 316 -14.91 27.76 -19.38
N ALA A 317 -16.15 28.14 -19.71
CA ALA A 317 -16.43 29.36 -20.47
C ALA A 317 -16.00 30.64 -19.72
N LYS A 318 -16.31 30.72 -18.41
CA LYS A 318 -15.87 31.85 -17.57
C LYS A 318 -14.34 31.94 -17.46
N TRP A 319 -13.65 30.80 -17.31
CA TRP A 319 -12.18 30.76 -17.28
C TRP A 319 -11.57 31.25 -18.58
N ARG A 320 -12.03 30.75 -19.73
CA ARG A 320 -11.54 31.20 -21.04
C ARG A 320 -11.81 32.69 -21.27
N GLY A 321 -12.98 33.19 -20.89
CA GLY A 321 -13.32 34.61 -21.06
C GLY A 321 -12.53 35.56 -20.14
N ALA A 322 -12.04 35.07 -19.00
CA ALA A 322 -11.30 35.85 -18.02
C ALA A 322 -9.76 35.70 -18.13
N SER A 323 -9.28 34.70 -18.86
CA SER A 323 -7.86 34.39 -19.05
C SER A 323 -7.32 34.96 -20.36
N ASN A 324 -6.11 35.52 -20.33
CA ASN A 324 -5.35 35.85 -21.54
C ASN A 324 -4.46 34.69 -22.02
N THR A 325 -4.22 33.69 -21.16
CA THR A 325 -3.46 32.48 -21.48
C THR A 325 -4.40 31.40 -22.01
N ARG A 326 -4.04 30.83 -23.16
CA ARG A 326 -4.70 29.65 -23.71
C ARG A 326 -4.26 28.41 -22.91
N PHE A 327 -5.21 27.56 -22.57
CA PHE A 327 -4.96 26.24 -22.00
C PHE A 327 -5.82 25.21 -22.74
N ASP A 328 -5.26 24.01 -22.94
CA ASP A 328 -5.98 22.89 -23.54
C ASP A 328 -6.94 22.29 -22.53
N ALA A 329 -8.24 22.32 -22.83
CA ALA A 329 -9.29 21.82 -21.95
C ALA A 329 -9.63 20.36 -22.31
N SER A 330 -9.44 19.43 -21.39
CA SER A 330 -9.81 18.03 -21.59
C SER A 330 -11.33 17.85 -21.57
N LEU A 331 -11.83 16.93 -22.41
CA LEU A 331 -13.24 16.54 -22.38
C LEU A 331 -13.52 15.57 -21.23
N PRO A 332 -14.69 15.68 -20.58
CA PRO A 332 -15.10 14.71 -19.57
C PRO A 332 -15.48 13.38 -20.23
N THR A 333 -15.16 12.28 -19.55
CA THR A 333 -15.61 10.93 -19.88
C THR A 333 -16.70 10.51 -18.89
N VAL A 334 -17.81 9.96 -19.37
CA VAL A 334 -18.89 9.48 -18.50
C VAL A 334 -18.93 7.95 -18.51
N ILE A 335 -18.84 7.34 -17.33
CA ILE A 335 -18.96 5.88 -17.16
C ILE A 335 -20.29 5.59 -16.47
N ILE A 336 -21.15 4.85 -17.17
CA ILE A 336 -22.37 4.25 -16.61
C ILE A 336 -21.96 2.92 -15.99
N ASN A 337 -21.83 2.92 -14.67
CA ASN A 337 -21.44 1.76 -13.89
C ASN A 337 -22.64 0.99 -13.35
N GLN A 338 -22.40 -0.22 -12.84
CA GLN A 338 -23.39 -1.10 -12.22
C GLN A 338 -24.58 -1.40 -13.14
N SER A 339 -24.32 -1.52 -14.44
CA SER A 339 -25.34 -1.94 -15.40
C SER A 339 -25.75 -3.39 -15.11
N PRO A 340 -27.07 -3.69 -14.97
CA PRO A 340 -27.55 -5.05 -14.82
C PRO A 340 -27.01 -5.99 -15.91
N PRO A 341 -26.59 -7.22 -15.57
CA PRO A 341 -26.16 -8.20 -16.56
C PRO A 341 -27.27 -8.46 -17.59
N GLY A 342 -26.93 -8.46 -18.88
CA GLY A 342 -27.90 -8.67 -19.97
C GLY A 342 -28.61 -7.40 -20.46
N LEU A 343 -28.14 -6.20 -20.10
CA LEU A 343 -28.69 -4.94 -20.64
C LEU A 343 -28.53 -4.80 -22.18
N LYS A 344 -27.63 -5.60 -22.77
CA LYS A 344 -27.44 -5.74 -24.23
C LYS A 344 -28.44 -6.72 -24.87
N ASP A 345 -29.15 -7.50 -24.07
CA ASP A 345 -30.20 -8.42 -24.54
C ASP A 345 -31.53 -7.66 -24.60
N ALA A 346 -32.20 -7.72 -25.76
CA ALA A 346 -33.32 -6.85 -26.09
C ALA A 346 -34.47 -6.90 -25.06
N GLY A 347 -34.75 -5.77 -24.40
CA GLY A 347 -36.09 -5.50 -23.84
C GLY A 347 -36.21 -4.85 -22.45
N PHE A 348 -35.21 -4.88 -21.57
CA PHE A 348 -35.33 -4.26 -20.23
C PHE A 348 -34.16 -3.31 -19.94
N GLY A 349 -34.45 -2.02 -19.79
CA GLY A 349 -33.47 -0.99 -19.38
C GLY A 349 -32.55 -0.45 -20.48
N GLN A 350 -32.52 -1.07 -21.67
CA GLN A 350 -31.72 -0.62 -22.81
C GLN A 350 -32.11 0.78 -23.30
N GLU A 351 -33.41 1.10 -23.36
CA GLU A 351 -33.90 2.43 -23.73
C GLU A 351 -33.48 3.49 -22.70
N SER A 352 -33.55 3.17 -21.40
CA SER A 352 -33.11 4.08 -20.34
C SER A 352 -31.61 4.36 -20.39
N ALA A 353 -30.79 3.33 -20.67
CA ALA A 353 -29.35 3.50 -20.86
C ALA A 353 -29.04 4.32 -22.10
N LEU A 354 -29.68 4.03 -23.24
CA LEU A 354 -29.49 4.78 -24.48
C LEU A 354 -29.90 6.25 -24.34
N ASN A 355 -31.02 6.51 -23.65
CA ASN A 355 -31.49 7.87 -23.37
C ASN A 355 -30.53 8.62 -22.44
N ALA A 356 -30.02 7.96 -21.40
CA ALA A 356 -29.01 8.55 -20.52
C ALA A 356 -27.70 8.85 -21.27
N MET A 357 -27.22 7.91 -22.08
CA MET A 357 -26.05 8.11 -22.95
C MET A 357 -26.25 9.31 -23.87
N SER A 358 -27.35 9.37 -24.62
CA SER A 358 -27.67 10.51 -25.49
C SER A 358 -27.68 11.85 -24.73
N ALA A 359 -28.26 11.88 -23.52
CA ALA A 359 -28.29 13.11 -22.72
C ALA A 359 -26.89 13.55 -22.29
N PHE A 360 -26.03 12.63 -21.86
CA PHE A 360 -24.64 12.95 -21.51
C PHE A 360 -23.83 13.36 -22.73
N GLU A 361 -23.96 12.65 -23.85
CA GLU A 361 -23.28 12.96 -25.11
C GLU A 361 -23.66 14.35 -25.64
N GLU A 362 -24.92 14.74 -25.52
CA GLU A 362 -25.39 16.07 -25.91
C GLU A 362 -24.77 17.17 -25.04
N GLU A 363 -24.70 16.99 -23.71
CA GLU A 363 -24.03 17.96 -22.84
C GLU A 363 -22.53 18.08 -23.14
N ILE A 364 -21.86 16.97 -23.43
CA ILE A 364 -20.44 16.97 -23.84
C ILE A 364 -20.27 17.66 -25.20
N ARG A 365 -21.20 17.47 -26.13
CA ARG A 365 -21.22 18.17 -27.43
C ARG A 365 -21.41 19.67 -27.24
N LEU A 366 -22.29 20.10 -26.33
CA LEU A 366 -22.48 21.51 -25.99
C LEU A 366 -21.23 22.10 -25.33
N PHE A 367 -20.55 21.33 -24.48
CA PHE A 367 -19.25 21.71 -23.90
C PHE A 367 -18.21 21.97 -24.99
N LEU A 368 -18.08 21.05 -25.95
CA LEU A 368 -17.21 21.18 -27.13
C LEU A 368 -17.52 22.41 -27.98
N ALA A 369 -18.79 22.62 -28.33
CA ALA A 369 -19.22 23.75 -29.15
C ALA A 369 -18.91 25.11 -28.48
N GLN A 370 -19.07 25.18 -27.15
CA GLN A 370 -18.73 26.36 -26.37
C GLN A 370 -17.23 26.65 -26.38
N LEU A 371 -16.38 25.61 -26.32
CA LEU A 371 -14.93 25.78 -26.46
C LEU A 371 -14.55 26.27 -27.87
N ALA A 372 -15.16 25.70 -28.92
CA ALA A 372 -14.84 26.02 -30.31
C ALA A 372 -15.30 27.41 -30.78
N SER A 373 -16.51 27.84 -30.40
CA SER A 373 -17.09 29.15 -30.78
C SER A 373 -16.33 30.37 -30.25
N SER A 374 -15.44 30.17 -29.27
CA SER A 374 -14.57 31.22 -28.73
C SER A 374 -13.28 31.46 -29.54
N ASP A 375 -12.98 30.60 -30.51
CA ASP A 375 -11.71 30.56 -31.25
C ASP A 375 -11.79 31.09 -32.71
N GLU A 376 -12.88 31.77 -33.11
CA GLU A 376 -13.14 32.24 -34.50
C GLU A 376 -12.13 33.25 -35.10
N ASN A 377 -10.97 33.51 -34.49
CA ASN A 377 -9.99 34.48 -34.99
C ASN A 377 -8.62 33.91 -35.43
N ASP A 378 -8.38 32.59 -35.48
CA ASP A 378 -7.09 32.11 -36.03
C ASP A 378 -7.13 30.68 -36.63
N ASP A 379 -7.31 30.60 -37.95
CA ASP A 379 -7.44 29.40 -38.79
C ASP A 379 -6.13 28.60 -39.02
N GLN A 380 -5.12 28.65 -38.13
CA GLN A 380 -3.80 28.05 -38.45
C GLN A 380 -3.26 26.95 -37.53
N HIS A 381 -3.98 26.53 -36.48
CA HIS A 381 -3.59 25.33 -35.73
C HIS A 381 -4.79 24.39 -35.66
N GLY A 382 -4.66 23.22 -36.32
CA GLY A 382 -5.68 22.16 -36.27
C GLY A 382 -6.05 21.89 -34.83
N ASN A 383 -7.34 22.08 -34.52
CA ASN A 383 -7.86 21.94 -33.18
C ASN A 383 -7.83 20.45 -32.78
N PRO A 384 -7.02 20.03 -31.77
CA PRO A 384 -6.87 18.62 -31.41
C PRO A 384 -8.15 18.00 -30.81
N PHE A 385 -9.19 18.79 -30.54
CA PHE A 385 -10.49 18.29 -30.06
C PHE A 385 -11.35 17.58 -31.11
N GLN A 386 -10.93 17.52 -32.38
CA GLN A 386 -11.72 16.88 -33.46
C GLN A 386 -11.64 15.35 -33.52
N GLU A 387 -10.82 14.68 -32.69
CA GLU A 387 -10.72 13.21 -32.66
C GLU A 387 -10.94 12.57 -31.29
N ALA A 388 -11.20 13.34 -30.22
CA ALA A 388 -11.59 12.77 -28.95
C ALA A 388 -13.03 12.23 -29.05
N SER A 389 -13.18 10.92 -29.12
CA SER A 389 -14.48 10.25 -29.05
C SER A 389 -15.25 10.77 -27.83
N ILE A 390 -16.45 11.31 -28.03
CA ILE A 390 -17.40 11.53 -26.93
C ILE A 390 -17.57 10.16 -26.28
N THR A 391 -16.99 9.96 -25.11
CA THR A 391 -16.85 8.61 -24.54
C THR A 391 -17.84 8.46 -23.40
N THR A 392 -19.03 7.95 -23.75
CA THR A 392 -19.92 7.33 -22.75
C THR A 392 -19.71 5.82 -22.81
N SER A 393 -19.30 5.22 -21.69
CA SER A 393 -19.03 3.77 -21.61
C SER A 393 -19.91 3.10 -20.57
N VAL A 394 -20.38 1.88 -20.87
CA VAL A 394 -21.17 1.06 -19.96
C VAL A 394 -20.31 -0.06 -19.40
N VAL A 395 -20.28 -0.17 -18.07
CA VAL A 395 -19.56 -1.21 -17.33
C VAL A 395 -20.56 -2.14 -16.65
N ASP A 396 -20.43 -3.44 -16.91
CA ASP A 396 -21.32 -4.48 -16.38
C ASP A 396 -21.08 -4.72 -14.88
N ALA A 397 -22.16 -4.97 -14.12
CA ALA A 397 -22.07 -5.32 -12.71
C ALA A 397 -21.50 -6.73 -12.52
N GLU A 398 -20.27 -6.85 -12.01
CA GLU A 398 -19.68 -8.13 -11.63
C GLU A 398 -19.91 -8.46 -10.14
N PRO A 399 -20.49 -9.62 -9.79
CA PRO A 399 -20.77 -10.00 -8.40
C PRO A 399 -19.52 -10.04 -7.51
N THR A 400 -18.38 -10.47 -8.06
CA THR A 400 -17.08 -10.52 -7.38
C THR A 400 -16.61 -9.16 -6.88
N VAL A 401 -17.01 -8.08 -7.56
CA VAL A 401 -16.64 -6.70 -7.25
C VAL A 401 -17.47 -6.12 -6.09
N THR A 402 -18.62 -6.72 -5.79
CA THR A 402 -19.46 -6.29 -4.65
C THR A 402 -18.92 -6.76 -3.29
N ILE A 403 -17.96 -7.69 -3.28
CA ILE A 403 -17.35 -8.27 -2.06
C ILE A 403 -15.84 -8.07 -2.11
N LEU A 404 -15.39 -6.82 -2.26
CA LEU A 404 -13.95 -6.54 -2.24
C LEU A 404 -13.37 -6.81 -0.83
N PRO A 405 -12.23 -7.51 -0.74
CA PRO A 405 -11.46 -7.67 0.50
C PRO A 405 -11.10 -6.33 1.13
N ARG A 406 -10.78 -6.36 2.43
CA ARG A 406 -10.37 -5.16 3.19
C ARG A 406 -8.89 -4.80 3.00
N ASP A 407 -8.09 -5.72 2.49
CA ASP A 407 -6.67 -5.52 2.18
C ASP A 407 -6.50 -5.08 0.72
N LEU A 408 -5.64 -4.07 0.47
CA LEU A 408 -5.45 -3.51 -0.86
C LEU A 408 -4.83 -4.52 -1.85
N ARG A 409 -3.86 -5.33 -1.41
CA ARG A 409 -3.23 -6.35 -2.28
C ARG A 409 -4.25 -7.43 -2.64
N GLU A 410 -5.07 -7.87 -1.68
CA GLU A 410 -6.15 -8.82 -1.94
C GLU A 410 -7.25 -8.25 -2.85
N ALA A 411 -7.59 -6.96 -2.69
CA ALA A 411 -8.54 -6.27 -3.55
C ALA A 411 -8.04 -6.18 -5.00
N LEU A 412 -6.78 -5.78 -5.21
CA LEU A 412 -6.15 -5.75 -6.53
C LEU A 412 -6.11 -7.16 -7.17
N ARG A 413 -5.73 -8.20 -6.40
CA ARG A 413 -5.75 -9.59 -6.89
C ARG A 413 -7.16 -10.08 -7.26
N SER A 414 -8.17 -9.62 -6.54
CA SER A 414 -9.57 -9.96 -6.83
C SER A 414 -10.05 -9.26 -8.10
N LEU A 415 -9.71 -7.98 -8.27
CA LEU A 415 -10.01 -7.20 -9.48
C LEU A 415 -9.25 -7.71 -10.71
N ALA A 416 -8.01 -8.16 -10.55
CA ALA A 416 -7.22 -8.71 -11.65
C ALA A 416 -7.87 -9.95 -12.31
N LYS A 417 -8.79 -10.63 -11.60
CA LYS A 417 -9.53 -11.80 -12.09
C LYS A 417 -10.86 -11.43 -12.77
N THR A 418 -11.25 -10.16 -12.77
CA THR A 418 -12.47 -9.67 -13.42
C THR A 418 -12.17 -9.13 -14.81
N THR A 419 -13.20 -8.84 -15.59
CA THR A 419 -13.04 -8.18 -16.90
C THR A 419 -12.86 -6.67 -16.79
N LEU A 420 -13.02 -6.12 -15.58
CA LEU A 420 -13.04 -4.68 -15.33
C LEU A 420 -11.73 -3.97 -15.70
N PRO A 421 -10.52 -4.49 -15.36
CA PRO A 421 -9.27 -3.88 -15.80
C PRO A 421 -9.16 -3.79 -17.33
N ASP A 422 -9.62 -4.81 -18.05
CA ASP A 422 -9.52 -4.86 -19.51
C ASP A 422 -10.51 -3.87 -20.16
N GLN A 423 -11.71 -3.69 -19.57
CA GLN A 423 -12.66 -2.64 -19.96
C GLN A 423 -12.08 -1.24 -19.72
N MET A 424 -11.46 -1.00 -18.56
CA MET A 424 -10.82 0.28 -18.26
C MET A 424 -9.64 0.56 -19.20
N HIS A 425 -8.85 -0.46 -19.54
CA HIS A 425 -7.79 -0.34 -20.55
C HIS A 425 -8.35 0.00 -21.93
N SER A 426 -9.50 -0.58 -22.32
CA SER A 426 -10.14 -0.23 -23.60
C SER A 426 -10.61 1.22 -23.67
N ILE A 427 -10.98 1.83 -22.54
CA ILE A 427 -11.46 3.22 -22.47
C ILE A 427 -10.28 4.20 -22.46
N PHE A 428 -9.24 3.92 -21.66
CA PHE A 428 -8.16 4.86 -21.38
C PHE A 428 -6.81 4.47 -22.01
N GLY A 429 -6.73 3.37 -22.77
CA GLY A 429 -5.48 2.81 -23.27
C GLY A 429 -4.66 3.75 -24.15
N SER A 430 -5.30 4.69 -24.86
CA SER A 430 -4.61 5.73 -25.65
C SER A 430 -3.83 6.74 -24.82
N LEU A 431 -4.14 6.84 -23.52
CA LEU A 431 -3.48 7.73 -22.57
C LEU A 431 -2.33 7.04 -21.84
N LEU A 432 -2.19 5.72 -22.02
CA LEU A 432 -1.20 4.91 -21.33
C LEU A 432 0.03 4.72 -22.22
N PRO A 433 1.24 4.62 -21.61
CA PRO A 433 2.43 4.25 -22.35
C PRO A 433 2.26 2.87 -23.01
N ALA A 434 2.85 2.69 -24.19
CA ALA A 434 2.86 1.38 -24.85
C ALA A 434 3.58 0.34 -23.95
N PRO A 435 3.07 -0.89 -23.82
CA PRO A 435 3.67 -1.91 -22.97
C PRO A 435 5.11 -2.20 -23.40
N GLN A 436 6.06 -2.09 -22.45
CA GLN A 436 7.43 -2.52 -22.70
C GLN A 436 7.44 -4.04 -22.86
N SER A 437 7.87 -4.52 -24.04
CA SER A 437 8.01 -5.95 -24.30
C SER A 437 9.08 -6.53 -23.38
N LEU A 438 8.73 -7.57 -22.62
CA LEU A 438 9.65 -8.35 -21.81
C LEU A 438 10.82 -8.84 -22.68
N ASP A 439 11.96 -8.18 -22.50
CA ASP A 439 13.21 -8.49 -23.18
C ASP A 439 13.76 -9.78 -22.57
N SER A 440 13.36 -10.92 -23.14
CA SER A 440 13.81 -12.25 -22.74
C SER A 440 15.24 -12.49 -23.25
N LYS A 441 16.22 -11.87 -22.59
CA LYS A 441 17.64 -12.14 -22.83
C LYS A 441 18.21 -12.94 -21.67
N HIS A 442 18.41 -14.23 -21.89
CA HIS A 442 19.63 -15.00 -21.60
C HIS A 442 19.36 -16.50 -21.85
N HIS A 443 19.53 -16.95 -23.10
CA HIS A 443 19.67 -18.38 -23.37
C HIS A 443 21.14 -18.77 -23.16
N GLY A 444 21.47 -19.16 -21.93
CA GLY A 444 22.68 -19.93 -21.66
C GLY A 444 22.53 -21.33 -22.29
N VAL A 445 23.59 -21.79 -22.96
CA VAL A 445 23.68 -23.16 -23.49
C VAL A 445 23.52 -24.13 -22.31
N LEU A 446 22.41 -24.88 -22.30
CA LEU A 446 22.07 -25.80 -21.21
C LEU A 446 23.14 -26.90 -21.07
N ALA A 447 23.68 -27.03 -19.86
CA ALA A 447 24.43 -28.19 -19.43
C ALA A 447 23.56 -29.47 -19.46
N ASP A 448 24.19 -30.63 -19.61
CA ASP A 448 23.54 -31.95 -19.54
C ASP A 448 22.64 -32.06 -18.29
N ALA A 449 21.47 -32.71 -18.41
CA ALA A 449 20.50 -32.87 -17.32
C ALA A 449 21.11 -33.52 -16.07
N LYS A 450 22.13 -34.38 -16.26
CA LYS A 450 22.91 -34.93 -15.15
C LYS A 450 23.72 -33.84 -14.41
N ALA A 451 24.43 -32.99 -15.14
CA ALA A 451 25.22 -31.90 -14.56
C ALA A 451 24.31 -30.90 -13.81
N ARG A 452 23.13 -30.59 -14.36
CA ARG A 452 22.15 -29.74 -13.67
C ARG A 452 21.68 -30.33 -12.33
N ARG A 453 21.47 -31.64 -12.24
CA ARG A 453 21.15 -32.31 -10.97
C ARG A 453 22.30 -32.28 -9.97
N GLU A 454 23.53 -32.52 -10.44
CA GLU A 454 24.72 -32.48 -9.59
C GLU A 454 24.92 -31.07 -9.01
N ASN A 455 24.75 -30.03 -9.83
CA ASN A 455 24.80 -28.64 -9.38
C ASN A 455 23.70 -28.33 -8.35
N LEU A 456 22.45 -28.77 -8.59
CA LEU A 456 21.35 -28.61 -7.63
C LEU A 456 21.67 -29.28 -6.30
N ALA A 457 22.15 -30.52 -6.33
CA ALA A 457 22.50 -31.28 -5.14
C ALA A 457 23.61 -30.59 -4.34
N GLU A 458 24.67 -30.15 -5.01
CA GLU A 458 25.81 -29.49 -4.37
C GLU A 458 25.44 -28.12 -3.80
N TYR A 459 24.73 -27.29 -4.57
CA TYR A 459 24.29 -25.97 -4.13
C TYR A 459 23.34 -26.09 -2.94
N ALA A 460 22.28 -26.91 -3.06
CA ALA A 460 21.33 -27.11 -1.97
C ALA A 460 22.01 -27.65 -0.71
N LYS A 461 22.93 -28.62 -0.82
CA LYS A 461 23.66 -29.15 0.35
C LYS A 461 24.51 -28.08 1.04
N ARG A 462 25.09 -27.13 0.30
CA ARG A 462 25.84 -26.00 0.86
C ARG A 462 24.93 -24.98 1.56
N SER A 463 23.67 -24.88 1.13
CA SER A 463 22.67 -23.91 1.61
C SER A 463 21.83 -24.37 2.81
N ILE A 464 22.01 -25.60 3.33
CA ILE A 464 21.26 -26.12 4.50
C ILE A 464 21.51 -25.27 5.77
N PHE A 465 22.74 -24.81 5.97
CA PHE A 465 23.16 -23.94 7.08
C PHE A 465 23.72 -22.63 6.51
N ALA A 466 22.86 -21.87 5.84
CA ALA A 466 23.26 -20.65 5.13
C ALA A 466 23.79 -19.56 6.08
N GLU A 467 23.34 -19.54 7.34
CA GLU A 467 23.84 -18.66 8.39
C GLU A 467 25.33 -18.85 8.72
N SER A 468 25.85 -20.06 8.51
CA SER A 468 27.26 -20.42 8.76
C SER A 468 28.16 -20.19 7.54
N LYS A 469 27.57 -20.00 6.35
CA LYS A 469 28.31 -19.79 5.10
C LYS A 469 27.74 -18.59 4.35
N PRO A 470 28.30 -17.40 4.57
CA PRO A 470 27.98 -16.19 3.83
C PRO A 470 27.79 -16.46 2.33
N GLN A 471 26.57 -16.32 1.82
CA GLN A 471 26.29 -16.41 0.39
C GLN A 471 26.38 -15.00 -0.22
N ALA A 472 26.79 -14.93 -1.49
CA ALA A 472 26.87 -13.65 -2.21
C ALA A 472 25.47 -13.08 -2.48
N GLU A 473 24.51 -13.96 -2.76
CA GLU A 473 23.12 -13.64 -3.09
C GLU A 473 22.18 -13.91 -1.91
N ILE A 474 21.11 -13.12 -1.81
CA ILE A 474 20.12 -13.18 -0.73
C ILE A 474 18.79 -13.63 -1.31
N TYR A 475 18.18 -14.68 -0.76
CA TYR A 475 16.81 -15.06 -1.12
C TYR A 475 15.81 -13.93 -0.78
N PRO A 476 15.12 -13.34 -1.77
CA PRO A 476 14.22 -12.21 -1.56
C PRO A 476 12.84 -12.68 -1.08
N THR A 477 12.72 -13.03 0.21
CA THR A 477 11.39 -13.33 0.80
C THR A 477 10.49 -12.09 0.71
N ALA A 478 9.17 -12.28 0.69
CA ALA A 478 8.22 -11.15 0.70
C ALA A 478 8.41 -10.25 1.94
N SER A 479 8.82 -10.83 3.08
CA SER A 479 9.17 -10.08 4.28
C SER A 479 10.35 -9.13 4.07
N LEU A 480 11.42 -9.59 3.40
CA LEU A 480 12.61 -8.77 3.14
C LEU A 480 12.38 -7.75 2.04
N VAL A 481 11.63 -8.11 0.99
CA VAL A 481 11.23 -7.19 -0.07
C VAL A 481 10.36 -6.08 0.51
N ASN A 482 9.32 -6.41 1.30
CA ASN A 482 8.51 -5.41 2.01
C ASN A 482 9.37 -4.52 2.92
N LEU A 483 10.38 -5.08 3.58
CA LEU A 483 11.28 -4.32 4.44
C LEU A 483 12.13 -3.33 3.63
N ALA A 484 12.63 -3.73 2.46
CA ALA A 484 13.38 -2.87 1.56
C ALA A 484 12.51 -1.76 0.96
N GLU A 485 11.32 -2.11 0.47
CA GLU A 485 10.37 -1.18 -0.17
C GLU A 485 9.84 -0.11 0.80
N ARG A 486 9.51 -0.49 2.04
CA ARG A 486 8.90 0.44 3.03
C ARG A 486 9.90 1.33 3.77
N HIS A 487 11.19 1.18 3.51
CA HIS A 487 12.27 1.87 4.22
C HIS A 487 13.37 2.35 3.25
N GLN A 488 12.97 2.93 2.12
CA GLN A 488 13.91 3.57 1.19
C GLN A 488 14.28 4.99 1.65
N SER A 489 13.31 5.71 2.25
CA SER A 489 13.51 7.12 2.58
C SER A 489 14.11 7.39 3.96
N THR A 490 13.93 6.47 4.91
CA THR A 490 14.49 6.57 6.27
C THR A 490 15.03 5.23 6.74
N PRO A 491 16.08 5.20 7.58
CA PRO A 491 16.53 3.97 8.23
C PRO A 491 15.37 3.20 8.84
N PRO A 492 15.32 1.87 8.70
CA PRO A 492 14.24 1.05 9.23
C PRO A 492 14.22 1.12 10.75
N THR A 493 13.02 1.18 11.35
CA THR A 493 12.79 1.02 12.79
C THR A 493 11.72 -0.05 12.95
N VAL A 494 12.12 -1.31 12.82
CA VAL A 494 11.21 -2.45 12.71
C VAL A 494 11.59 -3.59 13.65
N THR A 495 10.57 -4.38 13.99
CA THR A 495 10.76 -5.71 14.56
C THR A 495 10.37 -6.77 13.53
N VAL A 496 11.28 -7.71 13.28
CA VAL A 496 11.06 -8.89 12.46
C VAL A 496 10.76 -10.08 13.38
N ILE A 497 9.50 -10.52 13.37
CA ILE A 497 9.01 -11.64 14.18
C ILE A 497 9.09 -12.93 13.35
N GLY A 498 9.60 -14.01 13.93
CA GLY A 498 9.54 -15.32 13.28
C GLY A 498 9.78 -16.49 14.21
N GLU A 499 9.24 -17.67 13.87
CA GLU A 499 9.41 -18.91 14.61
C GLU A 499 10.88 -19.38 14.66
N LYS A 500 11.22 -20.37 15.48
CA LYS A 500 12.57 -20.95 15.48
C LYS A 500 12.83 -21.66 14.13
N GLY A 501 13.98 -21.38 13.52
CA GLY A 501 14.30 -21.87 12.16
C GLY A 501 13.66 -21.08 11.01
N SER A 502 13.02 -19.93 11.27
CA SER A 502 12.46 -19.05 10.23
C SER A 502 13.51 -18.29 9.39
N GLY A 503 14.79 -18.35 9.75
CA GLY A 503 15.86 -17.67 9.02
C GLY A 503 16.29 -16.32 9.61
N LYS A 504 15.90 -15.97 10.85
CA LYS A 504 16.31 -14.72 11.53
C LYS A 504 17.82 -14.47 11.50
N SER A 505 18.63 -15.42 11.96
CA SER A 505 20.09 -15.28 11.98
C SER A 505 20.73 -15.26 10.59
N TYR A 506 20.12 -15.96 9.62
CA TYR A 506 20.51 -15.84 8.21
C TYR A 506 20.26 -14.43 7.68
N THR A 507 19.08 -13.85 7.95
CA THR A 507 18.75 -12.48 7.56
C THR A 507 19.65 -11.47 8.25
N PHE A 508 19.92 -11.64 9.55
CA PHE A 508 20.87 -10.82 10.31
C PHE A 508 22.25 -10.81 9.65
N MET A 509 22.80 -11.99 9.33
CA MET A 509 24.10 -12.08 8.66
C MET A 509 24.06 -11.49 7.25
N SER A 510 22.98 -11.72 6.50
CA SER A 510 22.80 -11.16 5.15
C SER A 510 22.78 -9.63 5.17
N LEU A 511 22.13 -9.02 6.16
CA LEU A 511 22.14 -7.58 6.41
C LEU A 511 23.55 -7.10 6.77
N ALA A 512 24.18 -7.72 7.77
CA ALA A 512 25.52 -7.34 8.23
C ALA A 512 26.53 -7.34 7.07
N LEU A 513 26.59 -8.43 6.31
CA LEU A 513 27.53 -8.60 5.21
C LEU A 513 27.25 -7.68 4.01
N SER A 514 26.05 -7.10 3.94
CA SER A 514 25.75 -6.07 2.95
C SER A 514 26.39 -4.72 3.29
N LYS A 515 26.83 -4.52 4.55
CA LYS A 515 27.53 -3.34 5.10
C LYS A 515 26.73 -2.05 5.12
N THR A 516 25.96 -1.78 4.07
CA THR A 516 25.04 -0.65 3.97
C THR A 516 23.63 -1.11 3.67
N TRP A 517 22.65 -0.28 4.03
CA TRP A 517 21.24 -0.53 3.75
C TRP A 517 20.95 -0.60 2.24
N GLY A 518 21.53 0.30 1.44
CA GLY A 518 21.37 0.33 -0.01
C GLY A 518 21.93 -0.91 -0.71
N ASN A 519 23.09 -1.43 -0.26
CA ASN A 519 23.61 -2.69 -0.77
C ASN A 519 22.69 -3.87 -0.45
N PHE A 520 22.02 -3.85 0.70
CA PHE A 520 21.03 -4.87 1.05
C PHE A 520 19.79 -4.78 0.14
N ILE A 521 19.25 -3.57 -0.08
CA ILE A 521 18.14 -3.34 -1.04
C ILE A 521 18.53 -3.82 -2.44
N GLN A 522 19.74 -3.47 -2.91
CA GLN A 522 20.23 -3.86 -4.22
C GLN A 522 20.28 -5.38 -4.40
N LYS A 523 20.77 -6.11 -3.39
CA LYS A 523 20.85 -7.58 -3.42
C LYS A 523 19.47 -8.26 -3.45
N LEU A 524 18.42 -7.57 -3.05
CA LEU A 524 17.03 -8.06 -3.12
C LEU A 524 16.37 -7.77 -4.48
N GLY A 525 17.05 -7.07 -5.40
CA GLY A 525 16.50 -6.70 -6.71
C GLY A 525 15.53 -5.52 -6.68
N VAL A 526 15.43 -4.80 -5.55
CA VAL A 526 14.52 -3.65 -5.42
C VAL A 526 15.18 -2.40 -6.00
N GLU A 527 14.52 -1.71 -6.93
CA GLU A 527 14.97 -0.41 -7.43
C GLU A 527 14.92 0.65 -6.33
N TYR A 528 15.98 1.45 -6.21
CA TYR A 528 16.04 2.57 -5.29
C TYR A 528 16.85 3.73 -5.88
N SER A 529 16.56 4.95 -5.41
CA SER A 529 17.34 6.13 -5.78
C SER A 529 18.71 6.10 -5.10
N GLN A 530 19.80 6.13 -5.88
CA GLN A 530 21.17 6.05 -5.37
C GLN A 530 21.60 7.25 -4.49
N ASP A 531 20.80 8.32 -4.44
CA ASP A 531 21.14 9.58 -3.78
C ASP A 531 20.26 9.90 -2.55
N ASN A 532 20.11 8.95 -1.62
CA ASN A 532 19.45 9.23 -0.35
C ASN A 532 20.27 8.72 0.85
N ARG A 533 20.40 9.55 1.90
CA ARG A 533 21.07 9.30 3.19
C ARG A 533 20.81 7.89 3.75
N THR A 534 19.59 7.41 3.59
CA THR A 534 19.13 6.10 4.07
C THR A 534 19.82 4.94 3.37
N THR A 535 20.04 5.03 2.06
CA THR A 535 20.70 3.97 1.29
C THR A 535 22.19 3.87 1.63
N GLY A 536 22.81 5.01 1.99
CA GLY A 536 24.16 5.06 2.54
C GLY A 536 24.27 4.66 4.02
N ALA A 537 23.18 4.31 4.70
CA ALA A 537 23.21 3.99 6.12
C ALA A 537 24.06 2.75 6.41
N LEU A 538 24.99 2.85 7.36
CA LEU A 538 25.87 1.76 7.77
C LEU A 538 25.09 0.76 8.62
N VAL A 539 25.20 -0.53 8.27
CA VAL A 539 24.63 -1.62 9.06
C VAL A 539 25.57 -1.93 10.21
N LEU A 540 25.06 -1.81 11.44
CA LEU A 540 25.82 -2.02 12.66
C LEU A 540 25.24 -3.22 13.44
N PRO A 541 25.95 -4.36 13.51
CA PRO A 541 25.57 -5.45 14.38
C PRO A 541 25.67 -5.04 15.86
N VAL A 542 24.52 -4.96 16.54
CA VAL A 542 24.45 -4.54 17.95
C VAL A 542 24.48 -5.74 18.87
N THR A 543 23.61 -6.73 18.65
CA THR A 543 23.63 -8.02 19.36
C THR A 543 23.68 -9.16 18.34
N PRO A 544 24.83 -9.83 18.16
CA PRO A 544 24.93 -10.96 17.25
C PRO A 544 24.37 -12.25 17.86
N PRO A 545 23.83 -13.18 17.05
CA PRO A 545 23.40 -14.49 17.52
C PRO A 545 24.60 -15.30 18.05
N GLN A 546 24.41 -16.04 19.15
CA GLN A 546 25.52 -16.78 19.77
C GLN A 546 25.93 -18.04 19.02
N ASP A 547 25.01 -18.65 18.28
CA ASP A 547 25.20 -19.94 17.58
C ASP A 547 25.89 -19.79 16.21
N LEU A 548 26.49 -18.62 15.92
CA LEU A 548 27.31 -18.43 14.73
C LEU A 548 28.57 -19.32 14.79
N ASP A 549 28.91 -19.92 13.65
CA ASP A 549 30.17 -20.64 13.52
C ASP A 549 31.36 -19.67 13.55
N LEU A 550 32.58 -20.22 13.67
CA LEU A 550 33.79 -19.40 13.81
C LEU A 550 33.98 -18.41 12.64
N LYS A 551 33.67 -18.83 11.41
CA LYS A 551 33.86 -17.99 10.21
C LYS A 551 32.83 -16.87 10.13
N ALA A 552 31.56 -17.20 10.34
CA ALA A 552 30.48 -16.22 10.35
C ALA A 552 30.70 -15.19 11.48
N ARG A 553 31.22 -15.62 12.64
CA ARG A 553 31.54 -14.73 13.75
C ARG A 553 32.73 -13.82 13.47
N GLU A 554 33.76 -14.31 12.78
CA GLU A 554 34.88 -13.47 12.33
C GLU A 554 34.43 -12.39 11.34
N GLU A 555 33.57 -12.74 10.38
CA GLU A 555 33.02 -11.78 9.42
C GLU A 555 32.08 -10.76 10.08
N GLU A 556 31.21 -11.18 11.01
CA GLU A 556 30.38 -10.26 11.79
C GLU A 556 31.24 -9.25 12.56
N ARG A 557 32.28 -9.70 13.28
CA ARG A 557 33.17 -8.82 14.04
C ARG A 557 33.90 -7.84 13.15
N ARG A 558 34.30 -8.29 11.95
CA ARG A 558 34.94 -7.44 10.95
C ARG A 558 33.98 -6.34 10.49
N VAL A 559 32.75 -6.70 10.11
CA VAL A 559 31.72 -5.72 9.72
C VAL A 559 31.44 -4.73 10.84
N THR A 560 31.28 -5.19 12.08
CA THR A 560 31.07 -4.32 13.24
C THR A 560 32.24 -3.35 13.44
N SER A 561 33.47 -3.84 13.33
CA SER A 561 34.67 -3.00 13.48
C SER A 561 34.82 -1.98 12.35
N ASP A 562 34.56 -2.39 11.11
CA ASP A 562 34.57 -1.50 9.94
C ASP A 562 33.50 -0.39 10.09
N ALA A 563 32.29 -0.75 10.56
CA ALA A 563 31.21 0.21 10.81
C ALA A 563 31.55 1.17 11.96
N ALA A 564 32.07 0.67 13.09
CA ALA A 564 32.49 1.50 14.22
C ALA A 564 33.62 2.47 13.83
N ALA A 565 34.61 1.99 13.07
CA ALA A 565 35.69 2.82 12.56
C ALA A 565 35.18 3.92 11.62
N ALA A 566 34.21 3.62 10.75
CA ALA A 566 33.62 4.60 9.84
C ALA A 566 32.71 5.62 10.54
N LEU A 567 32.06 5.24 11.64
CA LEU A 567 31.15 6.11 12.40
C LEU A 567 31.89 7.02 13.39
N THR A 568 32.82 6.47 14.16
CA THR A 568 33.41 7.16 15.33
C THR A 568 34.93 7.05 15.38
N GLY A 569 35.54 6.17 14.59
CA GLY A 569 36.96 5.81 14.71
C GLY A 569 37.28 4.99 15.97
N GLY A 570 36.26 4.59 16.75
CA GLY A 570 36.39 3.86 18.00
C GLY A 570 36.43 2.35 17.83
N ILE A 571 36.62 1.65 18.97
CA ILE A 571 36.64 0.18 19.04
C ILE A 571 35.30 -0.29 19.60
N PRO A 572 34.57 -1.20 18.93
CA PRO A 572 33.28 -1.69 19.41
C PRO A 572 33.44 -2.59 20.64
N LEU A 573 32.40 -2.67 21.48
CA LEU A 573 32.32 -3.66 22.56
C LEU A 573 32.32 -5.09 22.00
N ASN A 574 33.02 -6.01 22.67
CA ASN A 574 32.99 -7.44 22.33
C ASN A 574 31.75 -8.14 22.92
N ASP A 575 31.39 -9.31 22.37
CA ASP A 575 30.17 -10.05 22.73
C ASP A 575 30.08 -10.41 24.23
N GLN A 576 31.22 -10.73 24.86
CA GLN A 576 31.24 -11.09 26.28
C GLN A 576 30.90 -9.87 27.14
N VAL A 577 31.46 -8.70 26.81
CA VAL A 577 31.19 -7.47 27.55
C VAL A 577 29.74 -7.00 27.36
N ILE A 578 29.12 -7.31 26.21
CA ILE A 578 27.67 -7.09 26.03
C ILE A 578 26.88 -7.93 27.03
N ALA A 579 27.18 -9.23 27.11
CA ALA A 579 26.50 -10.13 28.03
C ALA A 579 26.70 -9.69 29.49
N ASP A 580 27.92 -9.33 29.87
CA ASP A 580 28.25 -8.83 31.20
C ASP A 580 27.47 -7.52 31.51
N ALA A 581 27.42 -6.57 30.57
CA ALA A 581 26.67 -5.33 30.74
C ALA A 581 25.15 -5.55 30.91
N VAL A 582 24.59 -6.53 30.20
CA VAL A 582 23.17 -6.93 30.38
C VAL A 582 22.96 -7.52 31.77
N GLN A 583 23.86 -8.39 32.24
CA GLN A 583 23.77 -8.95 33.59
C GLN A 583 23.91 -7.87 34.67
N ASP A 584 24.83 -6.93 34.52
CA ASP A 584 25.00 -5.80 35.42
C ASP A 584 23.73 -4.92 35.48
N GLN A 585 23.10 -4.67 34.33
CA GLN A 585 21.84 -3.92 34.25
C GLN A 585 20.68 -4.68 34.94
N LEU A 586 20.63 -6.02 34.83
CA LEU A 586 19.64 -6.85 35.52
C LEU A 586 19.79 -6.82 37.05
N GLN A 587 20.98 -6.52 37.59
CA GLN A 587 21.21 -6.40 39.03
C GLN A 587 20.87 -5.01 39.59
N ARG A 588 20.52 -4.04 38.73
CA ARG A 588 20.21 -2.68 39.20
C ARG A 588 18.82 -2.61 39.83
N PRO A 589 18.59 -1.70 40.80
CA PRO A 589 17.28 -1.52 41.44
C PRO A 589 16.15 -1.14 40.47
N ASP A 590 16.50 -0.53 39.32
CA ASP A 590 15.57 -0.10 38.28
C ASP A 590 15.44 -1.11 37.12
N ALA A 591 15.95 -2.35 37.26
CA ALA A 591 15.87 -3.39 36.22
C ALA A 591 14.43 -3.77 35.83
N GLY A 592 13.44 -3.49 36.67
CA GLY A 592 12.02 -3.64 36.32
C GLY A 592 11.45 -2.50 35.45
N SER A 593 12.23 -1.44 35.18
CA SER A 593 11.79 -0.28 34.40
C SER A 593 12.13 -0.42 32.92
N ALA A 594 11.10 -0.54 32.08
CA ALA A 594 11.28 -0.54 30.62
C ALA A 594 11.93 0.76 30.11
N VAL A 595 11.77 1.90 30.80
CA VAL A 595 12.43 3.17 30.44
C VAL A 595 13.94 3.10 30.67
N ALA A 596 14.39 2.50 31.78
CA ALA A 596 15.81 2.31 32.04
C ALA A 596 16.44 1.39 30.99
N TRP A 597 15.73 0.32 30.62
CA TRP A 597 16.14 -0.57 29.53
C TRP A 597 16.15 0.11 28.16
N ARG A 598 15.23 1.03 27.87
CA ARG A 598 15.28 1.84 26.64
C ARG A 598 16.60 2.59 26.54
N GLU A 599 16.97 3.33 27.58
CA GLU A 599 18.24 4.08 27.61
C GLU A 599 19.44 3.13 27.44
N PHE A 600 19.42 1.99 28.14
CA PHE A 600 20.46 0.97 28.00
C PHE A 600 20.62 0.45 26.56
N TRP A 601 19.52 0.14 25.88
CA TRP A 601 19.57 -0.35 24.49
C TRP A 601 20.02 0.73 23.50
N LEU A 602 19.60 1.99 23.71
CA LEU A 602 20.09 3.12 22.94
C LEU A 602 21.60 3.29 23.14
N ASP A 603 22.07 3.27 24.39
CA ASP A 603 23.50 3.32 24.70
C ASP A 603 24.28 2.14 24.11
N MET A 604 23.68 0.94 24.06
CA MET A 604 24.29 -0.23 23.43
C MET A 604 24.59 -0.01 21.93
N ILE A 605 23.73 0.72 21.21
CA ILE A 605 24.00 1.11 19.81
C ILE A 605 25.24 2.00 19.76
N ALA A 606 25.34 3.01 20.63
CA ALA A 606 26.49 3.91 20.69
C ALA A 606 27.78 3.14 21.06
N TRP A 607 27.71 2.23 22.04
CA TRP A 607 28.85 1.43 22.46
C TRP A 607 29.33 0.49 21.35
N ARG A 608 28.41 -0.11 20.59
CA ARG A 608 28.75 -0.94 19.44
C ARG A 608 29.26 -0.13 18.26
N ALA A 609 28.89 1.14 18.14
CA ALA A 609 29.52 2.07 17.20
C ALA A 609 30.92 2.53 17.65
N GLY A 610 31.42 2.07 18.80
CA GLY A 610 32.72 2.49 19.36
C GLY A 610 32.68 3.84 20.08
N PHE A 611 31.49 4.42 20.30
CA PHE A 611 31.32 5.71 20.96
C PHE A 611 31.17 5.56 22.48
N GLN A 612 32.06 6.21 23.23
CA GLN A 612 31.99 6.27 24.71
C GLN A 612 31.62 4.93 25.37
N THR A 613 32.27 3.85 24.93
CA THR A 613 31.92 2.46 25.26
C THR A 613 31.72 2.24 26.77
N GLY A 614 30.56 1.68 27.15
CA GLY A 614 30.22 1.35 28.54
C GLY A 614 29.81 2.54 29.41
N LYS A 615 29.77 3.77 28.87
CA LYS A 615 29.29 4.95 29.60
C LYS A 615 27.78 5.12 29.45
N PRO A 616 27.05 5.47 30.52
CA PRO A 616 25.62 5.76 30.43
C PRO A 616 25.36 7.08 29.69
N ASN A 617 24.19 7.19 29.05
CA ASN A 617 23.75 8.33 28.23
C ASN A 617 24.70 8.65 27.07
N ALA A 618 25.36 7.64 26.51
CA ALA A 618 26.25 7.76 25.36
C ALA A 618 25.49 8.03 24.05
N PHE A 619 24.21 7.63 23.97
CA PHE A 619 23.47 7.67 22.72
C PHE A 619 23.14 9.08 22.19
N GLY A 620 22.78 10.02 23.07
CA GLY A 620 22.53 11.41 22.69
C GLY A 620 23.75 12.06 22.04
N PRO A 621 24.91 12.10 22.72
CA PRO A 621 26.14 12.64 22.14
C PRO A 621 26.66 11.84 20.94
N PHE A 622 26.33 10.55 20.83
CA PHE A 622 26.61 9.76 19.63
C PHE A 622 25.86 10.30 18.41
N ILE A 623 24.55 10.59 18.53
CA ILE A 623 23.77 11.19 17.43
C ILE A 623 24.38 12.54 17.02
N ASP A 624 24.76 13.37 17.99
CA ASP A 624 25.35 14.69 17.73
C ASP A 624 26.73 14.59 17.04
N SER A 625 27.41 13.45 17.18
CA SER A 625 28.72 13.19 16.54
C SER A 625 28.63 12.74 15.08
N LEU A 626 27.45 12.29 14.63
CA LEU A 626 27.24 11.83 13.25
C LEU A 626 27.32 13.00 12.27
N GLN A 627 28.11 12.84 11.21
CA GLN A 627 28.24 13.86 10.17
C GLN A 627 26.90 14.06 9.42
N PRO A 628 26.64 15.25 8.85
CA PRO A 628 25.51 15.47 7.97
C PRO A 628 25.50 14.43 6.82
N GLY A 629 24.39 13.70 6.68
CA GLY A 629 24.27 12.64 5.67
C GLY A 629 24.76 11.24 6.12
N GLN A 630 25.38 11.09 7.30
CA GLN A 630 25.63 9.76 7.87
C GLN A 630 24.36 9.20 8.51
N ALA A 631 24.09 7.91 8.31
CA ALA A 631 23.01 7.20 8.98
C ALA A 631 23.45 5.79 9.40
N VAL A 632 22.73 5.21 10.37
CA VAL A 632 23.06 3.91 10.96
C VAL A 632 21.80 3.05 11.08
N VAL A 633 21.94 1.76 10.80
CA VAL A 633 20.93 0.74 11.08
C VAL A 633 21.49 -0.26 12.08
N GLY A 634 21.09 -0.15 13.34
CA GLY A 634 21.45 -1.12 14.37
C GLY A 634 20.66 -2.42 14.21
N ILE A 635 21.33 -3.54 14.01
CA ILE A 635 20.66 -4.85 13.89
C ILE A 635 20.84 -5.68 15.16
N PHE A 636 19.75 -6.30 15.63
CA PHE A 636 19.69 -7.07 16.86
C PHE A 636 19.17 -8.47 16.57
N ASP A 637 19.88 -9.51 17.02
CA ASP A 637 19.42 -10.89 17.08
C ASP A 637 19.93 -11.55 18.38
N GLY A 638 19.53 -12.79 18.64
CA GLY A 638 20.05 -13.59 19.76
C GLY A 638 19.56 -13.16 21.14
N VAL A 639 18.47 -12.40 21.22
CA VAL A 639 17.86 -11.94 22.48
C VAL A 639 17.54 -13.10 23.44
N GLU A 640 17.19 -14.28 22.90
CA GLU A 640 16.95 -15.52 23.65
C GLU A 640 18.15 -15.97 24.51
N THR A 641 19.36 -15.59 24.11
CA THR A 641 20.59 -16.01 24.78
C THR A 641 20.99 -15.04 25.89
N LEU A 642 20.55 -13.78 25.79
CA LEU A 642 20.77 -12.76 26.81
C LEU A 642 19.80 -12.94 27.99
N PHE A 643 18.62 -13.51 27.74
CA PHE A 643 17.52 -13.61 28.71
C PHE A 643 17.01 -15.06 28.82
N SER A 644 17.45 -15.76 29.86
CA SER A 644 17.15 -17.19 30.06
C SER A 644 15.85 -17.45 30.86
N LYS A 645 15.30 -16.45 31.56
CA LYS A 645 14.14 -16.54 32.45
C LYS A 645 12.99 -15.64 32.02
N LEU A 646 12.90 -15.30 30.73
CA LEU A 646 11.90 -14.39 30.17
C LEU A 646 10.44 -14.78 30.48
N ARG A 647 10.16 -16.08 30.66
CA ARG A 647 8.82 -16.56 31.03
C ARG A 647 8.40 -16.14 32.44
N THR A 648 9.35 -15.88 33.34
CA THR A 648 9.10 -15.73 34.78
C THR A 648 9.66 -14.46 35.41
N SER A 649 10.69 -13.82 34.83
CA SER A 649 11.30 -12.60 35.37
C SER A 649 10.66 -11.36 34.75
N VAL A 650 10.20 -10.45 35.61
CA VAL A 650 9.62 -9.16 35.20
C VAL A 650 10.70 -8.24 34.64
N GLU A 651 11.92 -8.32 35.18
CA GLU A 651 13.08 -7.53 34.77
C GLU A 651 13.52 -7.88 33.35
N GLU A 652 13.63 -9.19 33.04
CA GLU A 652 13.93 -9.64 31.68
C GLU A 652 12.80 -9.31 30.69
N GLN A 653 11.54 -9.43 31.12
CA GLN A 653 10.38 -9.02 30.31
C GLN A 653 10.42 -7.53 29.98
N ALA A 654 10.72 -6.67 30.96
CA ALA A 654 10.87 -5.23 30.78
C ALA A 654 12.02 -4.90 29.80
N ALA A 655 13.12 -5.65 29.85
CA ALA A 655 14.25 -5.49 28.93
C ALA A 655 13.86 -5.74 27.48
N VAL A 656 13.16 -6.85 27.23
CA VAL A 656 12.72 -7.22 25.88
C VAL A 656 11.58 -6.30 25.42
N GLU A 657 10.61 -5.95 26.27
CA GLU A 657 9.54 -5.01 25.91
C GLU A 657 10.13 -3.64 25.49
N ALA A 658 11.13 -3.15 26.23
CA ALA A 658 11.80 -1.90 25.91
C ALA A 658 12.46 -1.95 24.53
N LEU A 659 13.18 -3.04 24.22
CA LEU A 659 13.82 -3.23 22.92
C LEU A 659 12.78 -3.28 21.79
N LEU A 660 11.71 -4.07 21.95
CA LEU A 660 10.74 -4.30 20.88
C LEU A 660 9.79 -3.11 20.62
N ARG A 661 9.53 -2.29 21.63
CA ARG A 661 8.54 -1.21 21.56
C ARG A 661 9.14 0.17 21.77
N LEU A 662 9.79 0.39 22.92
CA LEU A 662 10.22 1.73 23.33
C LEU A 662 11.39 2.25 22.51
N VAL A 663 12.32 1.40 22.09
CA VAL A 663 13.46 1.79 21.25
C VAL A 663 12.99 2.21 19.84
N PRO A 664 12.21 1.41 19.09
CA PRO A 664 11.65 1.85 17.80
C PRO A 664 10.81 3.13 17.90
N ASP A 665 9.93 3.22 18.90
CA ASP A 665 9.08 4.40 19.09
C ASP A 665 9.91 5.66 19.39
N TRP A 666 11.00 5.54 20.16
CA TRP A 666 11.90 6.66 20.44
C TRP A 666 12.71 7.06 19.19
N LEU A 667 13.30 6.10 18.46
CA LEU A 667 14.08 6.38 17.24
C LEU A 667 13.22 7.05 16.16
N SER A 668 11.94 6.70 16.08
CA SER A 668 11.00 7.29 15.12
C SER A 668 10.76 8.79 15.30
N GLN A 669 11.05 9.33 16.49
CA GLN A 669 10.86 10.75 16.85
C GLN A 669 12.08 11.63 16.49
N LEU A 670 13.20 11.02 16.07
CA LEU A 670 14.41 11.77 15.73
C LEU A 670 14.17 12.68 14.50
N PRO A 671 14.39 14.00 14.60
CA PRO A 671 14.12 14.94 13.49
C PRO A 671 14.86 14.59 12.20
N ALA A 672 16.12 14.14 12.32
CA ALA A 672 16.98 13.82 11.19
C ALA A 672 16.93 12.34 10.78
N LYS A 673 16.20 11.49 11.53
CA LYS A 673 16.09 10.03 11.38
C LYS A 673 17.43 9.36 11.01
N SER A 674 18.49 9.77 11.69
CA SER A 674 19.87 9.33 11.41
C SER A 674 20.16 7.93 11.91
N VAL A 675 19.34 7.40 12.81
CA VAL A 675 19.52 6.08 13.42
C VAL A 675 18.22 5.30 13.32
N GLY A 676 18.30 4.08 12.79
CA GLY A 676 17.24 3.08 12.78
C GLY A 676 17.69 1.78 13.44
N CYS A 677 16.77 0.84 13.56
CA CYS A 677 17.05 -0.52 13.99
C CYS A 677 16.21 -1.59 13.28
N VAL A 678 16.78 -2.78 13.11
CA VAL A 678 16.06 -4.01 12.73
C VAL A 678 16.24 -5.02 13.85
N ILE A 679 15.14 -5.38 14.52
CA ILE A 679 15.18 -6.28 15.67
C ILE A 679 14.58 -7.62 15.30
N PHE A 680 15.38 -8.68 15.30
CA PHE A 680 14.94 -10.05 15.10
C PHE A 680 14.53 -10.66 16.45
N VAL A 681 13.30 -11.17 16.53
CA VAL A 681 12.80 -11.81 17.75
C VAL A 681 11.97 -13.04 17.45
N ARG A 682 12.05 -14.03 18.33
CA ARG A 682 11.17 -15.19 18.26
C ARG A 682 9.76 -14.82 18.70
N GLU A 683 8.78 -15.45 18.06
CA GLU A 683 7.37 -15.18 18.32
C GLU A 683 6.95 -15.46 19.77
N ASP A 684 7.43 -16.56 20.34
CA ASP A 684 7.17 -16.95 21.72
C ASP A 684 7.77 -15.96 22.73
N LEU A 685 8.99 -15.47 22.48
CA LEU A 685 9.63 -14.46 23.34
C LEU A 685 8.89 -13.12 23.31
N ALA A 686 8.48 -12.66 22.12
CA ALA A 686 7.67 -11.46 22.00
C ALA A 686 6.34 -11.60 22.75
N ARG A 687 5.73 -12.80 22.74
CA ARG A 687 4.53 -13.10 23.53
C ARG A 687 4.77 -13.00 25.04
N TYR A 688 5.89 -13.54 25.53
CA TYR A 688 6.24 -13.47 26.95
C TYR A 688 6.52 -12.04 27.41
N ALA A 689 7.16 -11.22 26.56
CA ALA A 689 7.44 -9.82 26.87
C ALA A 689 6.20 -8.90 26.80
N MET A 690 5.17 -9.25 26.01
CA MET A 690 4.05 -8.35 25.67
C MET A 690 2.67 -8.89 26.05
N VAL A 691 2.47 -9.25 27.33
CA VAL A 691 1.29 -9.99 27.82
C VAL A 691 -0.07 -9.38 27.42
N ASN A 692 -0.22 -8.05 27.47
CA ASN A 692 -1.52 -7.40 27.21
C ASN A 692 -1.71 -6.93 25.76
N ASN A 693 -0.63 -6.68 25.00
CA ASN A 693 -0.69 -5.97 23.72
C ASN A 693 -0.02 -6.72 22.56
N TYR A 694 0.35 -8.00 22.75
CA TYR A 694 1.05 -8.79 21.73
C TYR A 694 0.34 -8.79 20.38
N LYS A 695 -0.99 -8.94 20.33
CA LYS A 695 -1.72 -9.02 19.06
C LYS A 695 -1.58 -7.74 18.24
N GLN A 696 -1.78 -6.57 18.86
CA GLN A 696 -1.60 -5.27 18.19
C GLN A 696 -0.15 -5.08 17.71
N PHE A 697 0.81 -5.53 18.52
CA PHE A 697 2.22 -5.50 18.15
C PHE A 697 2.55 -6.41 16.97
N ALA A 698 2.06 -7.65 16.99
CA ALA A 698 2.27 -8.62 15.91
C ALA A 698 1.61 -8.14 14.61
N ASP A 699 0.42 -7.55 14.70
CA ASP A 699 -0.30 -6.99 13.55
C ASP A 699 0.48 -5.82 12.93
N ARG A 700 1.07 -4.92 13.75
CA ARG A 700 1.91 -3.78 13.30
C ARG A 700 3.11 -4.22 12.45
N TYR A 701 3.72 -5.37 12.75
CA TYR A 701 4.90 -5.88 12.07
C TYR A 701 4.64 -7.11 11.18
N SER A 702 3.38 -7.44 10.94
CA SER A 702 2.96 -8.64 10.21
C SER A 702 3.54 -8.74 8.80
N ALA A 703 3.67 -7.59 8.10
CA ALA A 703 4.25 -7.50 6.76
C ALA A 703 5.74 -7.89 6.70
N PHE A 704 6.45 -7.81 7.83
CA PHE A 704 7.86 -8.15 7.96
C PHE A 704 8.07 -9.50 8.64
N ALA A 705 7.01 -10.21 9.03
CA ALA A 705 7.14 -11.48 9.73
C ALA A 705 7.78 -12.55 8.83
N LEU A 706 8.83 -13.21 9.32
CA LEU A 706 9.47 -14.32 8.63
C LEU A 706 8.63 -15.58 8.81
N ARG A 707 7.94 -15.99 7.74
CA ARG A 707 7.03 -17.15 7.71
C ARG A 707 7.35 -18.03 6.52
N TRP A 708 7.38 -19.33 6.75
CA TRP A 708 7.58 -20.34 5.71
C TRP A 708 6.27 -21.05 5.40
N ASN A 709 5.37 -20.30 4.77
CA ASN A 709 4.16 -20.87 4.20
C ASN A 709 4.47 -21.55 2.85
N TRP A 710 3.47 -22.17 2.23
CA TRP A 710 3.65 -22.87 0.95
C TRP A 710 4.09 -21.95 -0.19
N ALA A 711 3.66 -20.68 -0.19
CA ALA A 711 4.07 -19.71 -1.21
C ALA A 711 5.57 -19.44 -1.11
N GLU A 712 6.05 -19.05 0.08
CA GLU A 712 7.46 -18.79 0.37
C GLU A 712 8.33 -20.03 0.18
N ALA A 713 7.88 -21.21 0.62
CA ALA A 713 8.60 -22.45 0.40
C ALA A 713 8.73 -22.78 -1.10
N SER A 714 7.66 -22.63 -1.88
CA SER A 714 7.73 -22.87 -3.32
C SER A 714 8.62 -21.88 -4.07
N ALA A 715 8.61 -20.61 -3.68
CA ALA A 715 9.50 -19.59 -4.23
C ALA A 715 10.98 -19.85 -3.85
N LEU A 716 11.26 -20.33 -2.62
CA LEU A 716 12.60 -20.77 -2.25
C LEU A 716 13.08 -21.97 -3.09
N ALA A 717 12.22 -22.95 -3.37
CA ALA A 717 12.61 -24.07 -4.22
C ALA A 717 13.01 -23.63 -5.63
N LEU A 718 12.26 -22.67 -6.17
CA LEU A 718 12.54 -22.06 -7.46
C LEU A 718 13.88 -21.31 -7.43
N TRP A 719 14.06 -20.42 -6.46
CA TRP A 719 15.30 -19.65 -6.29
C TRP A 719 16.52 -20.57 -6.14
N VAL A 720 16.46 -21.61 -5.29
CA VAL A 720 17.57 -22.57 -5.10
C VAL A 720 17.92 -23.27 -6.43
N ALA A 721 16.92 -23.60 -7.24
CA ALA A 721 17.14 -24.25 -8.53
C ALA A 721 17.72 -23.30 -9.59
N GLU A 722 17.32 -22.02 -9.57
CA GLU A 722 17.89 -20.98 -10.45
C GLU A 722 19.34 -20.68 -10.10
N GLN A 723 19.64 -20.48 -8.81
CA GLN A 723 20.99 -20.24 -8.32
C GLN A 723 21.95 -21.40 -8.60
N ALA A 724 21.43 -22.62 -8.62
CA ALA A 724 22.16 -23.80 -9.02
C ALA A 724 22.35 -23.93 -10.56
N GLY A 725 21.84 -23.00 -11.37
CA GLY A 725 21.85 -23.08 -12.83
C GLY A 725 21.10 -24.31 -13.36
N SER A 726 20.07 -24.76 -12.64
CA SER A 726 19.41 -26.04 -12.90
C SER A 726 18.18 -25.90 -13.80
N LEU A 727 17.56 -24.71 -13.85
CA LEU A 727 16.39 -24.43 -14.68
C LEU A 727 16.77 -23.74 -15.99
N SER A 728 15.94 -23.91 -17.02
CA SER A 728 16.14 -23.34 -18.36
C SER A 728 15.61 -21.91 -18.50
N SER A 729 14.56 -21.57 -17.73
CA SER A 729 14.04 -20.21 -17.59
C SER A 729 14.55 -19.59 -16.30
N THR A 730 14.97 -18.32 -16.37
CA THR A 730 15.37 -17.52 -15.20
C THR A 730 14.30 -16.47 -14.95
N ILE A 731 13.81 -16.41 -13.71
CA ILE A 731 12.92 -15.36 -13.22
C ILE A 731 13.78 -14.33 -12.48
N ALA A 732 13.50 -13.05 -12.69
CA ALA A 732 14.23 -11.99 -12.00
C ALA A 732 13.97 -12.10 -10.47
N PRO A 733 14.98 -11.92 -9.61
CA PRO A 733 14.84 -12.11 -8.16
C PRO A 733 13.66 -11.34 -7.54
N GLU A 734 13.45 -10.11 -7.96
CA GLU A 734 12.37 -9.21 -7.51
C GLU A 734 10.97 -9.74 -7.85
N SER A 735 10.84 -10.53 -8.91
CA SER A 735 9.56 -11.11 -9.32
C SER A 735 9.17 -12.34 -8.50
N LEU A 736 10.12 -12.99 -7.80
CA LEU A 736 9.87 -14.24 -7.06
C LEU A 736 8.83 -14.07 -5.94
N ALA A 737 8.83 -12.92 -5.27
CA ALA A 737 7.89 -12.60 -4.19
C ALA A 737 6.48 -12.28 -4.70
N THR A 738 6.33 -11.85 -5.96
CA THR A 738 5.06 -11.38 -6.54
C THR A 738 4.33 -12.45 -7.34
N LEU A 739 5.00 -13.56 -7.70
CA LEU A 739 4.37 -14.67 -8.43
C LEU A 739 3.12 -15.18 -7.71
N ASP A 740 2.08 -15.52 -8.45
CA ASP A 740 0.94 -16.26 -7.90
C ASP A 740 1.22 -17.78 -7.82
N GLU A 741 0.28 -18.54 -7.29
CA GLU A 741 0.43 -19.99 -7.12
C GLU A 741 0.52 -20.74 -8.47
N GLU A 742 -0.17 -20.27 -9.49
CA GLU A 742 -0.21 -20.93 -10.80
C GLU A 742 1.08 -20.67 -11.57
N GLN A 743 1.58 -19.44 -11.54
CA GLN A 743 2.88 -19.05 -12.08
C GLN A 743 4.02 -19.82 -11.41
N ARG A 744 4.05 -19.91 -10.07
CA ARG A 744 5.05 -20.73 -9.35
C ARG A 744 4.94 -22.20 -9.70
N SER A 745 3.72 -22.74 -9.77
CA SER A 745 3.49 -24.13 -10.15
C SER A 745 4.03 -24.42 -11.55
N GLN A 746 3.84 -23.49 -12.50
CA GLN A 746 4.32 -23.61 -13.87
C GLN A 746 5.84 -23.54 -13.94
N ALA A 747 6.47 -22.60 -13.23
CA ALA A 747 7.93 -22.45 -13.18
C ALA A 747 8.64 -23.71 -12.60
N LEU A 748 8.00 -24.39 -11.64
CA LEU A 748 8.56 -25.58 -10.98
C LEU A 748 8.32 -26.90 -11.75
N VAL A 749 7.63 -26.87 -12.91
CA VAL A 749 7.36 -28.09 -13.69
C VAL A 749 8.66 -28.74 -14.18
N GLU A 750 9.65 -27.96 -14.60
CA GLU A 750 10.94 -28.51 -15.04
C GLU A 750 11.69 -29.20 -13.88
N LEU A 751 11.52 -28.69 -12.66
CA LEU A 751 12.16 -29.24 -11.46
C LEU A 751 11.60 -30.62 -11.10
N TRP A 752 10.28 -30.74 -10.86
CA TRP A 752 9.67 -31.97 -10.32
C TRP A 752 8.41 -32.46 -11.04
N GLY A 753 8.08 -31.86 -12.20
CA GLY A 753 6.91 -32.19 -13.00
C GLY A 753 5.59 -31.62 -12.46
N TRP A 754 4.55 -31.65 -13.28
CA TRP A 754 3.21 -31.18 -12.87
C TRP A 754 2.55 -32.09 -11.82
N LYS A 755 2.77 -33.41 -11.91
CA LYS A 755 2.24 -34.43 -11.00
C LYS A 755 3.31 -35.42 -10.53
N MET A 756 3.04 -36.09 -9.41
CA MET A 756 3.86 -37.21 -8.88
C MET A 756 3.81 -38.50 -9.75
N GLY A 757 3.14 -38.42 -10.89
CA GLY A 757 3.08 -39.40 -11.99
C GLY A 757 2.96 -38.67 -13.33
N PRO A 758 2.47 -39.32 -14.40
CA PRO A 758 2.22 -38.64 -15.67
C PRO A 758 1.08 -37.62 -15.54
N ASN A 759 1.01 -36.62 -16.43
CA ASN A 759 0.00 -35.55 -16.36
C ASN A 759 -1.45 -36.08 -16.39
N THR A 760 -1.67 -37.25 -17.00
CA THR A 760 -2.96 -37.95 -17.10
C THR A 760 -3.32 -38.77 -15.86
N SER A 761 -2.42 -38.94 -14.90
CA SER A 761 -2.66 -39.77 -13.71
C SER A 761 -3.58 -39.10 -12.68
N ARG A 762 -4.11 -39.93 -11.78
CA ARG A 762 -4.84 -39.52 -10.56
C ARG A 762 -3.92 -39.18 -9.39
N GLU A 763 -2.61 -39.14 -9.62
CA GLU A 763 -1.62 -38.72 -8.61
C GLU A 763 -1.78 -37.22 -8.29
N ALA A 764 -1.32 -36.84 -7.10
CA ALA A 764 -1.31 -35.44 -6.66
C ALA A 764 -0.40 -34.57 -7.54
N ARG A 765 -0.68 -33.26 -7.57
CA ARG A 765 0.23 -32.26 -8.15
C ARG A 765 1.55 -32.29 -7.37
N SER A 766 2.69 -32.20 -8.07
CA SER A 766 4.01 -32.34 -7.43
C SER A 766 4.26 -31.25 -6.38
N LEU A 767 3.88 -30.01 -6.69
CA LEU A 767 3.97 -28.87 -5.76
C LEU A 767 3.19 -29.18 -4.48
N GLU A 768 1.89 -29.48 -4.60
CA GLU A 768 1.01 -29.75 -3.46
C GLU A 768 1.49 -30.95 -2.64
N TRP A 769 1.93 -32.02 -3.30
CA TRP A 769 2.47 -33.20 -2.63
C TRP A 769 3.75 -32.87 -1.85
N THR A 770 4.66 -32.10 -2.44
CA THR A 770 5.93 -31.72 -1.81
C THR A 770 5.67 -30.84 -0.59
N MET A 771 4.86 -29.80 -0.74
CA MET A 771 4.53 -28.90 0.37
C MET A 771 3.81 -29.66 1.49
N SER A 772 2.85 -30.54 1.16
CA SER A 772 2.15 -31.35 2.16
C SER A 772 3.05 -32.36 2.88
N SER A 773 4.09 -32.87 2.20
CA SER A 773 5.01 -33.87 2.77
C SER A 773 6.07 -33.25 3.67
N LEU A 774 6.41 -31.97 3.46
CA LEU A 774 7.39 -31.21 4.22
C LEU A 774 6.75 -30.25 5.25
N SER A 775 5.43 -30.25 5.36
CA SER A 775 4.70 -29.45 6.35
C SER A 775 4.39 -30.27 7.60
N ASP A 776 4.35 -29.60 8.75
CA ASP A 776 3.59 -30.09 9.90
C ASP A 776 2.08 -29.81 9.73
N PHE A 777 1.25 -30.27 10.67
CA PHE A 777 -0.19 -30.04 10.58
C PHE A 777 -0.63 -28.58 10.85
N ASN A 778 0.29 -27.72 11.28
CA ASN A 778 0.09 -26.27 11.36
C ASN A 778 0.41 -25.57 10.03
N ARG A 779 0.76 -26.33 8.98
CA ARG A 779 1.20 -25.86 7.65
C ARG A 779 2.50 -25.04 7.68
N SER A 780 3.30 -25.19 8.73
CA SER A 780 4.63 -24.59 8.78
C SER A 780 5.63 -25.52 8.09
N ILE A 781 6.47 -24.95 7.24
CA ILE A 781 7.63 -25.62 6.62
C ILE A 781 8.89 -24.97 7.21
N LYS A 782 10.00 -25.69 7.37
CA LYS A 782 11.30 -25.02 7.59
C LYS A 782 12.08 -24.97 6.27
N ALA A 783 12.69 -23.83 5.97
CA ALA A 783 13.56 -23.67 4.80
C ALA A 783 14.60 -24.78 4.69
N ARG A 784 15.23 -25.11 5.82
CA ARG A 784 16.25 -26.15 5.91
C ARG A 784 15.74 -27.52 5.46
N ASP A 785 14.51 -27.89 5.81
CA ASP A 785 13.90 -29.16 5.41
C ASP A 785 13.67 -29.21 3.90
N LEU A 786 13.23 -28.10 3.29
CA LEU A 786 13.06 -28.01 1.84
C LEU A 786 14.38 -28.06 1.08
N VAL A 787 15.38 -27.29 1.52
CA VAL A 787 16.71 -27.28 0.89
C VAL A 787 17.36 -28.66 0.99
N ARG A 788 17.26 -29.32 2.16
CA ARG A 788 17.71 -30.70 2.35
C ARG A 788 16.96 -31.68 1.44
N PHE A 789 15.65 -31.51 1.30
CA PHE A 789 14.84 -32.31 0.39
C PHE A 789 15.29 -32.17 -1.06
N LEU A 790 15.59 -30.96 -1.53
CA LEU A 790 16.13 -30.73 -2.88
C LEU A 790 17.49 -31.41 -3.07
N ALA A 791 18.39 -31.27 -2.09
CA ALA A 791 19.71 -31.89 -2.13
C ALA A 791 19.63 -33.43 -2.22
N GLU A 792 18.80 -34.05 -1.36
CA GLU A 792 18.59 -35.49 -1.33
C GLU A 792 17.87 -35.99 -2.58
N SER A 793 16.83 -35.28 -3.05
CA SER A 793 16.07 -35.65 -4.25
C SER A 793 16.93 -35.58 -5.51
N ALA A 794 17.77 -34.55 -5.63
CA ALA A 794 18.68 -34.40 -6.76
C ALA A 794 19.75 -35.50 -6.76
N SER A 795 20.35 -35.79 -5.60
CA SER A 795 21.38 -36.82 -5.44
C SER A 795 20.87 -38.24 -5.69
N ARG A 796 19.58 -38.50 -5.43
CA ARG A 796 18.96 -39.83 -5.54
C ARG A 796 18.27 -40.09 -6.88
N SER A 797 18.15 -39.09 -7.75
CA SER A 797 17.52 -39.25 -9.07
C SER A 797 18.48 -39.99 -10.00
N THR A 798 18.08 -41.19 -10.46
CA THR A 798 18.95 -42.07 -11.26
C THR A 798 18.37 -42.35 -12.65
N PRO A 799 19.20 -42.68 -13.67
CA PRO A 799 18.70 -43.02 -15.02
C PRO A 799 17.72 -44.19 -15.07
N SER A 800 17.69 -45.05 -14.05
CA SER A 800 16.71 -46.14 -13.93
C SER A 800 15.31 -45.68 -13.48
N ASP A 801 15.16 -44.41 -13.10
CA ASP A 801 13.89 -43.88 -12.62
C ASP A 801 12.92 -43.53 -13.75
N VAL A 802 11.63 -43.75 -13.49
CA VAL A 802 10.57 -43.35 -14.42
C VAL A 802 10.52 -41.82 -14.50
N TYR A 803 10.46 -41.28 -15.72
CA TYR A 803 10.44 -39.85 -16.03
C TYR A 803 11.76 -39.10 -15.79
N TYR A 804 12.88 -39.83 -15.68
CA TYR A 804 14.20 -39.24 -15.51
C TYR A 804 14.54 -38.20 -16.59
N ASP A 805 14.22 -38.43 -17.86
CA ASP A 805 14.56 -37.46 -18.92
C ASP A 805 13.59 -36.26 -19.02
N GLN A 806 12.47 -36.28 -18.30
CA GLN A 806 11.40 -35.28 -18.42
C GLN A 806 11.43 -34.20 -17.32
N ARG A 807 12.16 -34.44 -16.23
CA ARG A 807 12.28 -33.54 -15.06
C ARG A 807 13.57 -33.79 -14.30
N LEU A 808 14.01 -32.80 -13.53
CA LEU A 808 15.23 -32.95 -12.73
C LEU A 808 15.07 -33.94 -11.58
N LEU A 809 13.96 -33.89 -10.85
CA LEU A 809 13.71 -34.72 -9.67
C LEU A 809 12.73 -35.85 -9.99
N SER A 810 13.17 -37.11 -9.85
CA SER A 810 12.28 -38.25 -10.10
C SER A 810 11.29 -38.46 -8.94
N PRO A 811 10.05 -38.95 -9.18
CA PRO A 811 9.08 -39.18 -8.09
C PRO A 811 9.56 -40.20 -7.07
N ARG A 812 10.40 -41.15 -7.48
CA ARG A 812 11.01 -42.12 -6.57
C ARG A 812 12.00 -41.42 -5.66
N ALA A 813 12.93 -40.66 -6.23
CA ALA A 813 13.93 -39.91 -5.47
C ALA A 813 13.28 -38.92 -4.48
N MET A 814 12.23 -38.21 -4.92
CA MET A 814 11.45 -37.33 -4.04
C MET A 814 10.82 -38.08 -2.86
N ARG A 815 10.22 -39.27 -3.07
CA ARG A 815 9.66 -40.07 -1.97
C ARG A 815 10.75 -40.59 -1.03
N ASP A 816 11.90 -41.00 -1.58
CA ASP A 816 13.01 -41.54 -0.80
C ASP A 816 13.76 -40.45 -0.01
N ALA A 817 13.74 -39.19 -0.47
CA ALA A 817 14.34 -38.04 0.21
C ALA A 817 13.63 -37.64 1.51
N ILE A 818 12.36 -38.00 1.68
CA ILE A 818 11.59 -37.72 2.90
C ILE A 818 12.21 -38.39 4.13
N GLY A 819 12.72 -39.62 4.00
CA GLY A 819 13.28 -40.38 5.12
C GLY A 819 14.44 -39.65 5.82
N PRO A 820 15.51 -39.28 5.10
CA PRO A 820 16.59 -38.46 5.63
C PRO A 820 16.11 -37.13 6.23
N CYS A 821 15.22 -36.40 5.54
CA CYS A 821 14.68 -35.13 6.04
C CYS A 821 13.92 -35.31 7.37
N SER A 822 13.16 -36.40 7.48
CA SER A 822 12.38 -36.72 8.66
C SER A 822 13.24 -37.01 9.89
N LYS A 823 14.36 -37.71 9.71
CA LYS A 823 15.30 -38.01 10.81
C LYS A 823 15.95 -36.75 11.36
N GLU A 824 16.46 -35.91 10.47
CA GLU A 824 17.07 -34.63 10.85
C GLU A 824 16.04 -33.73 11.53
N ARG A 825 14.82 -33.64 10.99
CA ARG A 825 13.75 -32.84 11.58
C ARG A 825 13.41 -33.27 13.02
N VAL A 826 13.29 -34.57 13.28
CA VAL A 826 13.02 -35.08 14.64
C VAL A 826 14.15 -34.72 15.60
N SER A 827 15.40 -34.86 15.16
CA SER A 827 16.58 -34.47 15.95
C SER A 827 16.58 -32.98 16.27
N GLU A 828 16.44 -32.13 15.24
CA GLU A 828 16.43 -30.67 15.36
C GLU A 828 15.28 -30.21 16.26
N THR A 829 14.04 -30.65 16.02
CA THR A 829 12.89 -30.29 16.86
C THR A 829 13.07 -30.74 18.32
N GLY A 830 13.70 -31.90 18.55
CA GLY A 830 14.02 -32.36 19.90
C GLY A 830 15.10 -31.52 20.59
N GLU A 831 16.07 -30.97 19.86
CA GLU A 831 17.04 -30.02 20.43
C GLU A 831 16.40 -28.65 20.72
N GLU A 832 15.40 -28.27 19.93
CA GLU A 832 14.71 -27.00 20.08
C GLU A 832 13.70 -26.96 21.23
N ASN A 833 13.05 -28.09 21.54
CA ASN A 833 12.00 -28.20 22.54
C ASN A 833 12.24 -29.42 23.44
N VAL A 834 12.52 -29.14 24.73
CA VAL A 834 12.84 -30.17 25.74
C VAL A 834 11.67 -31.14 25.96
N ASP A 835 10.43 -30.66 25.91
CA ASP A 835 9.23 -31.51 26.07
C ASP A 835 9.09 -32.44 24.88
N LEU A 836 9.23 -31.94 23.64
CA LEU A 836 9.21 -32.77 22.45
C LEU A 836 10.36 -33.78 22.43
N LYS A 837 11.56 -33.42 22.90
CA LYS A 837 12.68 -34.36 23.05
C LYS A 837 12.32 -35.56 23.90
N ARG A 838 11.66 -35.30 25.04
CA ARG A 838 11.20 -36.34 25.97
C ARG A 838 10.13 -37.21 25.31
N ILE A 839 9.18 -36.60 24.60
CA ILE A 839 8.07 -37.31 23.94
C ILE A 839 8.57 -38.16 22.76
N PHE A 840 9.50 -37.65 21.95
CA PHE A 840 10.07 -38.38 20.82
C PHE A 840 10.81 -39.64 21.27
N ARG A 841 11.58 -39.57 22.36
CA ARG A 841 12.20 -40.76 22.97
C ARG A 841 11.17 -41.80 23.38
N LYS A 842 10.06 -41.38 24.02
CA LYS A 842 8.95 -42.30 24.34
C LYS A 842 8.37 -42.98 23.10
N ILE A 843 8.23 -42.25 21.99
CA ILE A 843 7.72 -42.78 20.72
C ILE A 843 8.74 -43.75 20.09
N GLU A 844 10.03 -43.43 20.14
CA GLU A 844 11.11 -44.29 19.62
C GLU A 844 11.21 -45.62 20.38
N ASP A 845 10.91 -45.62 21.68
CA ASP A 845 10.88 -46.80 22.55
C ASP A 845 9.70 -47.76 22.27
N LEU A 846 8.69 -47.33 21.50
CA LEU A 846 7.56 -48.18 21.13
C LEU A 846 8.02 -49.40 20.32
N VAL A 847 7.34 -50.54 20.44
CA VAL A 847 7.71 -51.79 19.75
C VAL A 847 6.55 -52.42 18.98
N GLY A 848 6.89 -53.10 17.88
CA GLY A 848 5.93 -53.88 17.09
C GLY A 848 4.74 -53.05 16.62
N ASN A 849 3.52 -53.51 16.95
CA ASN A 849 2.26 -52.87 16.56
C ASN A 849 2.03 -51.51 17.22
N GLN A 850 2.79 -51.13 18.25
CA GLN A 850 2.67 -49.81 18.87
C GLN A 850 3.08 -48.68 17.90
N ARG A 851 3.96 -48.98 16.94
CA ARG A 851 4.42 -48.04 15.89
C ARG A 851 3.46 -47.92 14.70
N GLU A 852 2.35 -48.64 14.73
CA GLU A 852 1.37 -48.69 13.64
C GLU A 852 0.35 -47.55 13.75
N LEU A 853 0.30 -46.70 12.71
CA LEU A 853 -0.62 -45.58 12.56
C LEU A 853 -1.81 -45.95 11.63
N PRO A 854 -2.95 -45.25 11.76
CA PRO A 854 -3.26 -44.23 12.78
C PRO A 854 -3.54 -44.83 14.17
N TRP A 855 -3.38 -44.02 15.22
CA TRP A 855 -3.72 -44.43 16.59
C TRP A 855 -5.15 -44.01 16.93
N SER A 856 -5.96 -44.90 17.51
CA SER A 856 -7.23 -44.48 18.13
C SER A 856 -6.97 -43.57 19.33
N PHE A 857 -7.98 -42.79 19.74
CA PHE A 857 -7.85 -41.91 20.90
C PHE A 857 -7.41 -42.66 22.17
N GLU A 858 -8.04 -43.80 22.47
CA GLU A 858 -7.72 -44.63 23.63
C GLU A 858 -6.28 -45.15 23.58
N ARG A 859 -5.85 -45.66 22.41
CA ARG A 859 -4.49 -46.19 22.22
C ARG A 859 -3.43 -45.10 22.35
N ALA A 860 -3.66 -43.93 21.76
CA ALA A 860 -2.73 -42.80 21.86
C ALA A 860 -2.58 -42.32 23.33
N HIS A 861 -3.70 -42.30 24.07
CA HIS A 861 -3.69 -41.92 25.48
C HIS A 861 -2.95 -42.95 26.35
N GLU A 862 -3.09 -44.24 26.08
CA GLU A 862 -2.36 -45.31 26.76
C GLU A 862 -0.85 -45.24 26.51
N LEU A 863 -0.44 -44.95 25.25
CA LEU A 863 0.98 -44.93 24.87
C LEU A 863 1.74 -43.70 25.36
N LEU A 864 1.12 -42.52 25.35
CA LEU A 864 1.82 -41.24 25.58
C LEU A 864 1.28 -40.45 26.77
N GLY A 865 0.01 -40.61 27.12
CA GLY A 865 -0.68 -39.81 28.13
C GLY A 865 -1.26 -38.50 27.58
N GLY A 866 -2.29 -37.96 28.23
CA GLY A 866 -3.06 -36.82 27.72
C GLY A 866 -2.28 -35.49 27.62
N GLU A 867 -1.29 -35.26 28.48
CA GLU A 867 -0.45 -34.07 28.42
C GLU A 867 0.49 -34.09 27.20
N ASP A 868 1.16 -35.23 26.97
CA ASP A 868 2.07 -35.41 25.83
C ASP A 868 1.32 -35.31 24.48
N LEU A 869 0.09 -35.82 24.41
CA LEU A 869 -0.78 -35.67 23.23
C LEU A 869 -1.07 -34.20 22.91
N ARG A 870 -1.40 -33.40 23.93
CA ARG A 870 -1.64 -31.95 23.73
C ARG A 870 -0.39 -31.24 23.23
N VAL A 871 0.77 -31.54 23.81
CA VAL A 871 2.05 -30.96 23.35
C VAL A 871 2.33 -31.31 21.89
N LEU A 872 2.06 -32.55 21.45
CA LEU A 872 2.24 -32.96 20.05
C LEU A 872 1.25 -32.28 19.10
N GLU A 873 -0.01 -32.10 19.52
CA GLU A 873 -1.03 -31.38 18.74
C GLU A 873 -0.68 -29.89 18.61
N ASP A 874 -0.32 -29.23 19.71
CA ASP A 874 0.05 -27.80 19.74
C ASP A 874 1.25 -27.49 18.82
N ASN A 875 2.18 -28.45 18.68
CA ASN A 875 3.35 -28.33 17.82
C ASN A 875 3.15 -28.93 16.41
N GLY A 876 1.93 -29.32 16.04
CA GLY A 876 1.59 -29.81 14.70
C GLY A 876 2.19 -31.18 14.33
N VAL A 877 2.73 -31.91 15.31
CA VAL A 877 3.33 -33.26 15.12
C VAL A 877 2.25 -34.35 15.14
N LEU A 878 1.06 -34.04 15.65
CA LEU A 878 -0.09 -34.93 15.73
C LEU A 878 -1.36 -34.21 15.29
N PHE A 879 -2.25 -34.90 14.57
CA PHE A 879 -3.55 -34.35 14.17
C PHE A 879 -4.65 -35.36 14.36
N ARG A 880 -5.73 -34.93 15.02
CA ARG A 880 -6.93 -35.73 15.22
C ARG A 880 -7.92 -35.55 14.06
N TYR A 881 -8.22 -36.64 13.35
CA TYR A 881 -9.26 -36.71 12.33
C TYR A 881 -10.27 -37.79 12.70
N GLY A 882 -11.49 -37.40 13.03
CA GLY A 882 -12.47 -38.31 13.62
C GLY A 882 -12.00 -38.77 15.00
N ASP A 883 -11.91 -40.09 15.20
CA ASP A 883 -11.43 -40.71 16.44
C ASP A 883 -10.01 -41.27 16.36
N GLU A 884 -9.28 -40.86 15.32
CA GLU A 884 -7.94 -41.33 15.00
C GLU A 884 -6.94 -40.17 14.97
N PHE A 885 -5.71 -40.48 15.39
CA PHE A 885 -4.56 -39.59 15.36
C PHE A 885 -3.59 -39.96 14.24
N PHE A 886 -3.15 -38.94 13.53
CA PHE A 886 -2.21 -39.03 12.41
C PHE A 886 -0.95 -38.22 12.72
N VAL A 887 0.17 -38.62 12.12
CA VAL A 887 1.46 -37.93 12.21
C VAL A 887 1.85 -37.44 10.81
N PRO A 888 2.39 -36.22 10.64
CA PRO A 888 2.84 -35.74 9.34
C PRO A 888 3.92 -36.64 8.75
N GLU A 889 3.98 -36.70 7.41
CA GLU A 889 4.99 -37.51 6.72
C GLU A 889 6.42 -37.09 7.11
N LEU A 890 6.64 -35.79 7.40
CA LEU A 890 7.91 -35.23 7.86
C LEU A 890 8.36 -35.76 9.24
N TYR A 891 7.47 -36.19 10.13
CA TYR A 891 7.88 -36.75 11.44
C TYR A 891 7.81 -38.28 11.47
N ARG A 892 6.92 -38.86 10.66
CA ARG A 892 6.59 -40.28 10.69
C ARG A 892 7.82 -41.18 10.53
N SER A 893 8.66 -40.92 9.53
CA SER A 893 9.80 -41.80 9.24
C SER A 893 10.94 -41.66 10.25
N GLY A 894 11.13 -40.48 10.82
CA GLY A 894 12.14 -40.20 11.84
C GLY A 894 11.77 -40.84 13.18
N LEU A 895 10.49 -40.83 13.54
CA LEU A 895 9.95 -41.49 14.74
C LEU A 895 9.74 -43.01 14.57
N ASN A 896 10.20 -43.60 13.46
CA ASN A 896 10.04 -45.02 13.14
C ASN A 896 8.57 -45.51 13.11
N LEU A 897 7.62 -44.65 12.78
CA LEU A 897 6.19 -44.98 12.66
C LEU A 897 5.83 -45.43 11.24
N PHE A 898 4.83 -46.31 11.11
CA PHE A 898 4.38 -46.83 9.81
C PHE A 898 2.85 -46.98 9.76
N TYR A 899 2.26 -46.86 8.58
CA TYR A 899 0.81 -47.06 8.40
C TYR A 899 0.46 -48.54 8.17
N SER A 900 -0.69 -48.96 8.68
CA SER A 900 -1.24 -50.30 8.48
C SER A 900 -1.50 -50.62 6.98
N GLY A 901 -1.32 -51.90 6.62
CA GLY A 901 -1.13 -52.37 5.25
C GLY A 901 -2.05 -51.79 4.17
N GLY A 902 -1.45 -51.20 3.12
CA GLY A 902 -2.14 -50.82 1.87
C GLY A 902 -3.02 -49.56 1.92
N ALA A 903 -3.21 -48.93 3.08
CA ALA A 903 -3.92 -47.66 3.16
C ALA A 903 -3.18 -46.59 2.35
N ARG A 904 -3.83 -46.05 1.30
CA ARG A 904 -3.25 -44.99 0.47
C ARG A 904 -2.87 -43.79 1.35
N ARG A 905 -1.63 -43.33 1.20
CA ARG A 905 -1.05 -42.15 1.85
C ARG A 905 -1.88 -40.90 1.52
N LYS A 906 -2.88 -40.59 2.34
CA LYS A 906 -3.76 -39.42 2.17
C LYS A 906 -3.10 -38.13 2.68
N VAL A 907 -1.79 -37.95 2.46
CA VAL A 907 -1.01 -36.81 2.99
C VAL A 907 -1.66 -35.48 2.62
N VAL A 908 -1.98 -35.30 1.33
CA VAL A 908 -2.65 -34.10 0.82
C VAL A 908 -4.05 -33.93 1.41
N THR A 909 -4.84 -35.01 1.50
CA THR A 909 -6.21 -34.94 2.05
C THR A 909 -6.21 -34.57 3.53
N LEU A 910 -5.31 -35.17 4.32
CA LEU A 910 -5.17 -34.87 5.75
C LEU A 910 -4.71 -33.42 5.97
N MET A 911 -3.75 -32.93 5.18
CA MET A 911 -3.31 -31.52 5.24
C MET A 911 -4.39 -30.52 4.82
N ARG A 912 -5.25 -30.87 3.85
CA ARG A 912 -6.42 -30.04 3.51
C ARG A 912 -7.44 -30.01 4.64
N GLN A 913 -7.68 -31.14 5.31
CA GLN A 913 -8.61 -31.23 6.44
C GLN A 913 -8.10 -30.49 7.68
N ALA A 914 -6.80 -30.57 7.98
CA ALA A 914 -6.19 -29.83 9.08
C ALA A 914 -6.40 -28.32 8.97
N ALA A 915 -6.36 -27.80 7.74
CA ALA A 915 -6.51 -26.37 7.51
C ALA A 915 -7.94 -25.83 7.52
N GLY A 916 -8.92 -26.67 7.22
CA GLY A 916 -10.33 -26.28 7.31
C GLY A 916 -10.77 -25.93 8.73
N ARG A 917 -9.95 -26.22 9.75
CA ARG A 917 -10.16 -25.83 11.16
C ARG A 917 -9.44 -24.55 11.58
N ALA A 918 -8.48 -24.06 10.79
CA ALA A 918 -7.64 -22.90 11.15
C ALA A 918 -8.24 -21.55 10.72
N HIS A 919 -9.46 -21.56 10.18
CA HIS A 919 -10.24 -20.37 9.78
C HIS A 919 -11.45 -20.17 10.69
#